data_AF-A0A231R6K9-F1
#
_entry.id   AF-A0A231R6K9-F1
#
_cell.length_a   1.000
_cell.length_b   1.000
_cell.length_c   1.000
_cell.angle_alpha   90.00
_cell.angle_beta   90.00
_cell.angle_gamma   90.00
#
_symmetry.space_group_name_H-M   'P 1'
#
loop_
_entity.id
_entity.type
_entity.pdbx_description
1 polymer ?
#
loop_
_entity_poly.entity_id
_entity_poly.type
_entity_poly.pdbx_seq_one_letter_code
_entity_poly.pdbx_strand_id
1 'polypeptide(L)'
;MRSRTYRTTALFVMALLLSAGSFSFGAAPGASAAVRFDGMALIEEWAGKAYQGRQAGTPGYAKAADDLEKRMRSAGMLPLLGENQYRQSYKVGTASLKKEQVSLNGKTLKLMKDYMPFARSAEGKYTFRSAYYAGAGLSADYKKKVDAPVVFRWFDKNGKFPEGIQDRVQRAAAQGAKAVLIVTNGELKVGNYEHPLNAEKLGVPVLYLSEAAAEAAGIPREFTPAALSKLDLRIDLSIDRSSEQADNLVGIVPGKSEEKAILWVTNIDGFGSLPDGRWYESAKAGSASAAMMLDMARHYKETKPEYTMIFAFVGSKWKGQEGIKALTDKLSFDRIAATVELYAMGGNGKLGDMFVNYLDKSFEVSAQAVSPAPIFNSDPGNALSSVLRTKTNKLLLVRDRETWVDDSLTDKAANVTRSSYESGVRSLLELSDKLSRRIAEENSVSMDYSRLPVAKAEFQNPKTTLHRIVTRHFNVYADESYIGEMTPDVLKEMDSIYARVAKYNYYPLPEAKVNALFMKDGNAAAKIAGRKDLEGNSEAAGGGFANLSNGQMYIYMRSGPFSGTIAHELNHALATANAYAGDNFELQEWQGQSHFTQYLQPKGPYSNDIRQIIRHRFLANHEVPKFKELVAGYKTALNWSWYTKGARNPDGHLYTYYLMGSMYAFLEDQYGEKAARRAMYRNYIDVSDAQNNLIRDTGLSLNAFLEKWSAWVLRAESASPASGNAVPRTDNNGFDYMVLYTNPGNGATGQYFEQGPEDGDTITNGTVRYSLNLTSPDLKIVSLNLYKTKDGARFEIAYESKINRFVSLFNPPDGDKLMRFQEKAIVAGKGKATVQLNGSEVKAMRELPFVTFRFGEGDDFAVLSNAEYMKILQQ
;
A
#
# COMPACT_ATOMS: atom_id res chain seq x y z
N MET A 1 -57.40 -45.17 50.82
CA MET A 1 -56.49 -46.34 50.84
C MET A 1 -56.13 -46.61 49.38
N ARG A 2 -54.87 -46.50 48.93
CA ARG A 2 -53.66 -47.33 49.14
C ARG A 2 -53.48 -48.46 48.09
N SER A 3 -52.43 -48.27 47.28
CA SER A 3 -51.49 -49.26 46.70
C SER A 3 -51.85 -50.24 45.56
N ARG A 4 -51.03 -50.14 44.48
CA ARG A 4 -50.47 -51.23 43.62
C ARG A 4 -51.47 -51.89 42.62
N THR A 5 -51.11 -52.43 41.43
CA THR A 5 -49.86 -52.59 40.62
C THR A 5 -50.26 -52.97 39.15
N TYR A 6 -49.41 -53.08 38.08
CA TYR A 6 -47.94 -53.03 37.92
C TYR A 6 -47.47 -52.55 36.50
N ARG A 7 -46.25 -52.99 36.11
CA ARG A 7 -45.53 -52.99 34.81
C ARG A 7 -46.27 -53.79 33.69
N THR A 8 -45.97 -53.71 32.38
CA THR A 8 -44.98 -52.96 31.55
C THR A 8 -45.39 -53.01 30.07
N THR A 9 -44.99 -52.01 29.27
CA THR A 9 -44.45 -52.09 27.88
C THR A 9 -44.27 -50.65 27.35
N ALA A 10 -43.22 -50.37 26.58
CA ALA A 10 -42.96 -49.03 26.01
C ALA A 10 -42.73 -49.07 24.49
N LEU A 11 -43.59 -48.37 23.75
CA LEU A 11 -43.42 -47.94 22.35
C LEU A 11 -44.54 -46.94 22.03
N PHE A 12 -44.41 -46.19 20.91
CA PHE A 12 -45.35 -45.15 20.45
C PHE A 12 -45.47 -43.86 21.30
N VAL A 13 -44.38 -43.09 21.43
CA VAL A 13 -44.39 -41.65 21.07
C VAL A 13 -43.01 -41.27 20.51
N MET A 14 -42.87 -41.19 19.17
CA MET A 14 -41.62 -40.74 18.55
C MET A 14 -41.85 -40.01 17.19
N ALA A 15 -42.91 -39.20 17.11
CA ALA A 15 -43.22 -38.43 15.90
C ALA A 15 -44.13 -37.22 16.21
N LEU A 16 -43.64 -36.23 16.97
CA LEU A 16 -44.12 -34.83 17.01
C LEU A 16 -43.40 -34.02 18.10
N LEU A 17 -42.27 -33.37 17.75
CA LEU A 17 -41.69 -32.20 18.44
C LEU A 17 -40.49 -31.65 17.64
N LEU A 18 -40.74 -31.26 16.38
CA LEU A 18 -39.71 -30.87 15.41
C LEU A 18 -39.78 -29.37 15.03
N SER A 19 -40.04 -28.52 16.02
CA SER A 19 -40.08 -27.04 15.85
C SER A 19 -39.96 -26.28 17.18
N ALA A 20 -38.88 -26.50 17.92
CA ALA A 20 -38.46 -25.64 19.02
C ALA A 20 -37.15 -24.96 18.64
N GLY A 21 -37.12 -23.62 18.62
CA GLY A 21 -36.00 -22.86 18.08
C GLY A 21 -34.71 -23.05 18.88
N SER A 22 -33.61 -23.34 18.17
CA SER A 22 -32.27 -23.26 18.75
C SER A 22 -31.95 -21.81 19.11
N PHE A 23 -32.20 -21.42 20.35
CA PHE A 23 -31.63 -20.21 20.92
C PHE A 23 -30.12 -20.38 20.98
N SER A 24 -29.43 -19.87 19.95
CA SER A 24 -27.99 -19.64 19.98
C SER A 24 -27.70 -18.63 21.08
N PHE A 25 -27.40 -19.12 22.28
CA PHE A 25 -26.78 -18.32 23.33
C PHE A 25 -25.52 -17.68 22.72
N GLY A 26 -25.48 -16.35 22.69
CA GLY A 26 -24.33 -15.63 22.15
C GLY A 26 -23.07 -16.04 22.88
N ALA A 27 -22.03 -16.41 22.13
CA ALA A 27 -20.74 -16.76 22.71
C ALA A 27 -20.23 -15.59 23.56
N ALA A 28 -19.81 -15.87 24.79
CA ALA A 28 -19.39 -14.83 25.72
C ALA A 28 -18.18 -14.06 25.17
N PRO A 29 -18.21 -12.72 25.12
CA PRO A 29 -17.07 -11.93 24.67
C PRO A 29 -15.94 -12.03 25.71
N GLY A 30 -14.77 -12.56 25.31
CA GLY A 30 -13.58 -12.58 26.18
C GLY A 30 -12.62 -13.76 26.00
N ALA A 31 -12.99 -14.83 25.29
CA ALA A 31 -12.08 -15.93 25.00
C ALA A 31 -11.06 -15.53 23.91
N SER A 32 -9.91 -14.96 24.31
CA SER A 32 -8.81 -14.67 23.38
C SER A 32 -8.32 -15.94 22.69
N ALA A 33 -8.23 -15.91 21.35
CA ALA A 33 -7.86 -17.07 20.56
C ALA A 33 -6.41 -17.49 20.86
N ALA A 34 -6.25 -18.69 21.42
CA ALA A 34 -4.94 -19.22 21.79
C ALA A 34 -4.01 -19.28 20.57
N VAL A 35 -2.83 -18.63 20.70
CA VAL A 35 -1.81 -18.59 19.65
C VAL A 35 -1.39 -20.01 19.29
N ARG A 36 -1.39 -20.32 17.98
CA ARG A 36 -0.87 -21.57 17.42
C ARG A 36 0.59 -21.38 17.01
N PHE A 37 1.38 -22.44 17.11
CA PHE A 37 2.82 -22.42 16.90
C PHE A 37 3.24 -23.43 15.82
N ASP A 38 2.41 -23.52 14.77
CA ASP A 38 2.51 -24.51 13.70
C ASP A 38 3.68 -24.21 12.74
N GLY A 39 4.31 -23.03 12.85
CA GLY A 39 5.45 -22.60 12.05
C GLY A 39 6.76 -23.31 12.43
N MET A 40 6.96 -23.79 13.66
CA MET A 40 8.27 -24.31 14.09
C MET A 40 8.81 -25.44 13.20
N ALA A 41 7.93 -26.35 12.75
CA ALA A 41 8.31 -27.48 11.88
C ALA A 41 8.88 -27.05 10.51
N LEU A 42 8.60 -25.83 10.05
CA LEU A 42 9.22 -25.25 8.85
C LEU A 42 10.74 -25.12 9.03
N ILE A 43 11.20 -24.75 10.22
CA ILE A 43 12.63 -24.51 10.51
C ILE A 43 13.42 -25.82 10.36
N GLU A 44 12.90 -26.91 10.92
CA GLU A 44 13.49 -28.26 10.82
C GLU A 44 13.46 -28.78 9.38
N GLU A 45 12.33 -28.61 8.68
CA GLU A 45 12.20 -29.05 7.29
C GLU A 45 13.14 -28.29 6.35
N TRP A 46 13.18 -26.95 6.44
CA TRP A 46 13.98 -26.07 5.58
C TRP A 46 15.48 -26.14 5.88
N ALA A 47 15.86 -26.56 7.09
CA ALA A 47 17.24 -26.94 7.40
C ALA A 47 17.67 -28.25 6.73
N GLY A 48 16.73 -29.09 6.28
CA GLY A 48 17.02 -30.37 5.64
C GLY A 48 17.79 -30.27 4.32
N LYS A 49 18.59 -31.30 4.00
CA LYS A 49 19.44 -31.41 2.79
C LYS A 49 18.71 -31.05 1.49
N ALA A 50 17.42 -31.37 1.38
CA ALA A 50 16.59 -31.10 0.21
C ALA A 50 16.42 -29.60 -0.12
N TYR A 51 16.75 -28.70 0.81
CA TYR A 51 16.68 -27.25 0.64
C TYR A 51 18.06 -26.59 0.44
N GLN A 52 19.16 -27.36 0.47
CA GLN A 52 20.49 -26.94 0.01
C GLN A 52 21.01 -25.60 0.60
N GLY A 53 20.56 -25.24 1.80
CA GLY A 53 20.83 -23.96 2.46
C GLY A 53 20.22 -22.72 1.79
N ARG A 54 19.24 -22.91 0.90
CA ARG A 54 18.29 -21.90 0.39
C ARG A 54 18.92 -20.61 -0.13
N GLN A 55 20.09 -20.66 -0.78
CA GLN A 55 20.66 -19.45 -1.38
C GLN A 55 19.77 -18.97 -2.54
N ALA A 56 19.41 -17.68 -2.59
CA ALA A 56 18.54 -17.17 -3.64
C ALA A 56 19.10 -17.45 -5.04
N GLY A 57 18.23 -17.97 -5.92
CA GLY A 57 18.58 -18.47 -7.26
C GLY A 57 18.89 -19.98 -7.33
N THR A 58 18.86 -20.73 -6.23
CA THR A 58 19.08 -22.19 -6.22
C THR A 58 17.77 -23.00 -6.22
N PRO A 59 17.79 -24.27 -6.67
CA PRO A 59 16.63 -25.17 -6.55
C PRO A 59 16.11 -25.32 -5.12
N GLY A 60 17.01 -25.28 -4.12
CA GLY A 60 16.64 -25.29 -2.70
C GLY A 60 15.87 -24.05 -2.25
N TYR A 61 16.15 -22.87 -2.83
CA TYR A 61 15.36 -21.66 -2.60
C TYR A 61 14.00 -21.72 -3.31
N ALA A 62 13.97 -22.19 -4.56
CA ALA A 62 12.70 -22.39 -5.29
C ALA A 62 11.75 -23.33 -4.52
N LYS A 63 12.27 -24.45 -3.98
CA LYS A 63 11.50 -25.35 -3.11
C LYS A 63 10.98 -24.65 -1.85
N ALA A 64 11.77 -23.77 -1.23
CA ALA A 64 11.33 -23.00 -0.06
C ALA A 64 10.19 -22.02 -0.42
N ALA A 65 10.27 -21.34 -1.58
CA ALA A 65 9.18 -20.50 -2.07
C ALA A 65 7.89 -21.32 -2.34
N ASP A 66 8.02 -22.48 -2.98
CA ASP A 66 6.88 -23.38 -3.28
C ASP A 66 6.19 -23.95 -2.04
N ASP A 67 6.92 -24.16 -0.95
CA ASP A 67 6.37 -24.58 0.35
C ASP A 67 5.78 -23.39 1.12
N LEU A 68 6.49 -22.26 1.14
CA LEU A 68 6.04 -21.04 1.79
C LEU A 68 4.70 -20.56 1.25
N GLU A 69 4.51 -20.53 -0.07
CA GLU A 69 3.26 -20.08 -0.68
C GLU A 69 2.06 -20.92 -0.21
N LYS A 70 2.23 -22.24 -0.08
CA LYS A 70 1.21 -23.15 0.43
C LYS A 70 0.92 -22.83 1.91
N ARG A 71 1.95 -22.59 2.72
CA ARG A 71 1.81 -22.23 4.13
C ARG A 71 1.18 -20.87 4.35
N MET A 72 1.46 -19.87 3.51
CA MET A 72 0.80 -18.56 3.51
C MET A 72 -0.70 -18.68 3.23
N ARG A 73 -1.06 -19.46 2.19
CA ARG A 73 -2.46 -19.79 1.86
C ARG A 73 -3.15 -20.51 3.03
N SER A 74 -2.50 -21.52 3.64
CA SER A 74 -3.03 -22.23 4.81
C SER A 74 -3.10 -21.38 6.09
N ALA A 75 -2.23 -20.39 6.24
CA ALA A 75 -2.29 -19.39 7.32
C ALA A 75 -3.42 -18.36 7.12
N GLY A 76 -4.13 -18.40 5.99
CA GLY A 76 -5.21 -17.47 5.67
C GLY A 76 -4.75 -16.08 5.25
N MET A 77 -3.48 -15.93 4.83
CA MET A 77 -3.08 -14.75 4.09
C MET A 77 -3.86 -14.68 2.77
N LEU A 78 -4.10 -13.47 2.28
CA LEU A 78 -4.51 -13.20 0.90
C LEU A 78 -3.30 -12.72 0.09
N PRO A 79 -3.25 -12.95 -1.23
CA PRO A 79 -2.20 -12.41 -2.11
C PRO A 79 -2.27 -10.88 -2.26
N LEU A 80 -1.14 -10.23 -2.64
CA LEU A 80 -1.06 -8.76 -2.76
C LEU A 80 -0.57 -8.22 -4.13
N LEU A 81 0.22 -8.97 -4.89
CA LEU A 81 1.10 -8.38 -5.93
C LEU A 81 0.45 -8.16 -7.30
N GLY A 82 -0.84 -8.47 -7.42
CA GLY A 82 -1.65 -8.45 -8.64
C GLY A 82 -2.83 -9.41 -8.49
N GLU A 83 -3.37 -9.89 -9.60
CA GLU A 83 -4.50 -10.83 -9.64
C GLU A 83 -4.21 -12.16 -8.92
N ASN A 84 -4.53 -12.19 -7.63
CA ASN A 84 -4.31 -13.31 -6.73
C ASN A 84 -2.85 -13.85 -6.67
N GLN A 85 -1.86 -12.98 -6.95
CA GLN A 85 -0.45 -13.33 -6.96
C GLN A 85 0.24 -13.10 -5.61
N TYR A 86 0.82 -14.16 -5.05
CA TYR A 86 1.74 -14.08 -3.91
C TYR A 86 3.18 -13.77 -4.33
N ARG A 87 3.58 -14.08 -5.57
CA ARG A 87 5.00 -14.02 -5.98
C ARG A 87 5.35 -12.75 -6.72
N GLN A 88 6.55 -12.26 -6.47
CA GLN A 88 7.25 -11.33 -7.34
C GLN A 88 8.59 -11.94 -7.71
N SER A 89 8.73 -12.34 -8.97
CA SER A 89 10.03 -12.78 -9.50
C SER A 89 10.98 -11.61 -9.71
N TYR A 90 12.26 -11.82 -9.40
CA TYR A 90 13.38 -10.94 -9.70
C TYR A 90 14.57 -11.77 -10.22
N LYS A 91 15.57 -11.09 -10.78
CA LYS A 91 16.84 -11.71 -11.18
C LYS A 91 17.88 -11.54 -10.09
N VAL A 92 18.64 -12.60 -9.82
CA VAL A 92 19.67 -12.67 -8.78
C VAL A 92 20.96 -13.21 -9.35
N GLY A 93 22.09 -12.62 -8.97
CA GLY A 93 23.40 -13.16 -9.32
C GLY A 93 23.68 -14.45 -8.55
N THR A 94 24.09 -15.53 -9.23
CA THR A 94 24.57 -16.75 -8.57
C THR A 94 26.01 -17.07 -8.93
N ALA A 95 26.71 -17.75 -8.04
CA ALA A 95 28.06 -18.23 -8.26
C ALA A 95 28.30 -19.55 -7.52
N SER A 96 28.96 -20.50 -8.18
CA SER A 96 29.14 -21.87 -7.69
C SER A 96 30.55 -22.36 -8.04
N LEU A 97 31.37 -22.60 -7.02
CA LEU A 97 32.71 -23.15 -7.17
C LEU A 97 32.63 -24.62 -7.60
N LYS A 98 32.90 -24.91 -8.87
CA LYS A 98 32.81 -26.27 -9.48
C LYS A 98 34.11 -27.04 -9.37
N LYS A 99 35.25 -26.35 -9.47
CA LYS A 99 36.58 -26.91 -9.26
C LYS A 99 37.39 -26.00 -8.35
N GLU A 100 38.06 -26.60 -7.38
CA GLU A 100 39.03 -25.96 -6.51
C GLU A 100 40.34 -26.77 -6.55
N GLN A 101 41.49 -26.08 -6.64
CA GLN A 101 42.80 -26.64 -6.36
C GLN A 101 43.79 -25.49 -6.11
N VAL A 102 44.20 -25.28 -4.86
CA VAL A 102 45.20 -24.28 -4.48
C VAL A 102 46.42 -24.97 -3.86
N SER A 103 47.62 -24.52 -4.22
CA SER A 103 48.87 -24.96 -3.58
C SER A 103 49.77 -23.78 -3.26
N LEU A 104 50.42 -23.82 -2.10
CA LEU A 104 51.39 -22.82 -1.65
C LEU A 104 52.68 -23.51 -1.19
N ASN A 105 53.81 -23.12 -1.76
CA ASN A 105 55.14 -23.73 -1.54
C ASN A 105 55.14 -25.26 -1.71
N GLY A 106 54.41 -25.76 -2.71
CA GLY A 106 54.26 -27.19 -3.00
C GLY A 106 53.23 -27.95 -2.13
N LYS A 107 52.79 -27.37 -1.00
CA LYS A 107 51.70 -27.94 -0.18
C LYS A 107 50.35 -27.63 -0.81
N THR A 108 49.53 -28.66 -1.10
CA THR A 108 48.12 -28.47 -1.47
C THR A 108 47.33 -28.01 -0.23
N LEU A 109 46.52 -26.96 -0.39
CA LEU A 109 45.72 -26.34 0.66
C LEU A 109 44.28 -26.87 0.63
N LYS A 110 43.66 -27.06 1.81
CA LYS A 110 42.27 -27.52 1.93
C LYS A 110 41.29 -26.34 2.03
N LEU A 111 40.24 -26.37 1.21
CA LEU A 111 39.12 -25.42 1.26
C LEU A 111 38.45 -25.41 2.65
N MET A 112 38.05 -24.23 3.12
CA MET A 112 37.47 -23.96 4.45
C MET A 112 38.37 -24.31 5.65
N LYS A 113 39.67 -24.58 5.45
CA LYS A 113 40.63 -24.83 6.53
C LYS A 113 41.96 -24.08 6.34
N ASP A 114 42.65 -24.36 5.24
CA ASP A 114 43.89 -23.66 4.90
C ASP A 114 43.56 -22.38 4.12
N TYR A 115 42.53 -22.39 3.26
CA TYR A 115 42.10 -21.23 2.47
C TYR A 115 40.58 -21.18 2.20
N MET A 116 40.06 -20.00 1.82
CA MET A 116 38.67 -19.77 1.40
C MET A 116 38.64 -18.66 0.33
N PRO A 117 37.99 -18.83 -0.84
CA PRO A 117 37.86 -17.75 -1.82
C PRO A 117 37.05 -16.55 -1.30
N PHE A 118 37.48 -15.34 -1.70
CA PHE A 118 36.70 -14.11 -1.56
C PHE A 118 35.40 -14.19 -2.36
N ALA A 119 34.31 -13.57 -1.90
CA ALA A 119 32.98 -13.69 -2.53
C ALA A 119 33.00 -13.31 -4.03
N ARG A 120 33.86 -12.35 -4.39
CA ARG A 120 34.05 -11.82 -5.76
C ARG A 120 35.34 -12.32 -6.44
N SER A 121 35.98 -13.38 -5.94
CA SER A 121 37.26 -13.88 -6.47
C SER A 121 37.16 -14.24 -7.97
N ALA A 122 38.19 -13.88 -8.75
CA ALA A 122 38.30 -14.35 -10.13
C ALA A 122 38.51 -15.87 -10.19
N GLU A 123 37.93 -16.49 -11.21
CA GLU A 123 38.24 -17.85 -11.62
C GLU A 123 39.42 -17.86 -12.61
N GLY A 124 40.03 -19.02 -12.80
CA GLY A 124 41.11 -19.22 -13.77
C GLY A 124 42.27 -20.02 -13.18
N LYS A 125 43.32 -20.16 -14.00
CA LYS A 125 44.55 -20.86 -13.64
C LYS A 125 45.70 -19.87 -13.55
N TYR A 126 46.32 -19.80 -12.38
CA TYR A 126 47.37 -18.86 -12.05
C TYR A 126 48.56 -19.58 -11.43
N THR A 127 49.77 -19.08 -11.68
CA THR A 127 51.01 -19.57 -11.06
C THR A 127 51.97 -18.40 -10.87
N PHE A 128 52.48 -18.25 -9.65
CA PHE A 128 53.35 -17.14 -9.26
C PHE A 128 54.56 -17.69 -8.49
N ARG A 129 55.74 -17.09 -8.72
CA ARG A 129 57.02 -17.49 -8.12
C ARG A 129 57.57 -16.48 -7.09
N SER A 130 56.77 -15.46 -6.80
CA SER A 130 57.02 -14.43 -5.80
C SER A 130 55.71 -13.81 -5.35
N ALA A 131 55.75 -13.00 -4.29
CA ALA A 131 54.67 -12.12 -3.86
C ALA A 131 55.22 -10.85 -3.21
N TYR A 132 54.35 -9.88 -2.97
CA TYR A 132 54.63 -8.71 -2.13
C TYR A 132 53.80 -8.77 -0.86
N TYR A 133 54.45 -8.83 0.29
CA TYR A 133 53.80 -8.67 1.58
C TYR A 133 53.64 -7.18 1.88
N ALA A 134 52.41 -6.76 2.15
CA ALA A 134 51.99 -5.37 2.31
C ALA A 134 51.40 -5.10 3.70
N GLY A 135 51.91 -5.76 4.76
CA GLY A 135 51.53 -5.47 6.14
C GLY A 135 50.02 -5.61 6.39
N ALA A 136 49.35 -4.50 6.67
CA ALA A 136 47.90 -4.44 6.90
C ALA A 136 47.09 -4.11 5.62
N GLY A 137 47.76 -3.82 4.49
CA GLY A 137 47.15 -3.53 3.20
C GLY A 137 46.75 -2.06 3.02
N LEU A 138 47.34 -1.16 3.79
CA LEU A 138 47.02 0.28 3.84
C LEU A 138 47.77 1.08 2.78
N SER A 139 47.36 2.32 2.53
CA SER A 139 48.01 3.21 1.56
C SER A 139 49.53 3.36 1.75
N ALA A 140 49.99 3.40 3.00
CA ALA A 140 51.42 3.52 3.35
C ALA A 140 52.22 2.24 3.06
N ASP A 141 51.56 1.09 2.93
CA ASP A 141 52.22 -0.20 2.67
C ASP A 141 52.66 -0.36 1.19
N TYR A 142 52.21 0.51 0.29
CA TYR A 142 52.50 0.44 -1.16
C TYR A 142 53.41 1.59 -1.62
N LYS A 143 54.72 1.48 -1.39
CA LYS A 143 55.72 2.49 -1.79
C LYS A 143 55.94 2.61 -3.32
N LYS A 144 55.45 1.65 -4.11
CA LYS A 144 55.53 1.60 -5.58
C LYS A 144 54.46 0.65 -6.13
N LYS A 145 54.27 0.64 -7.46
CA LYS A 145 53.47 -0.39 -8.15
C LYS A 145 54.06 -1.78 -7.92
N VAL A 146 53.19 -2.78 -7.88
CA VAL A 146 53.47 -4.20 -7.60
C VAL A 146 53.06 -5.00 -8.83
N ASP A 147 53.92 -5.91 -9.31
CA ASP A 147 53.66 -6.78 -10.47
C ASP A 147 53.65 -8.26 -10.04
N ALA A 148 52.96 -8.56 -8.95
CA ALA A 148 52.96 -9.85 -8.26
C ALA A 148 51.64 -10.03 -7.47
N PRO A 149 51.37 -11.22 -6.89
CA PRO A 149 50.42 -11.35 -5.79
C PRO A 149 50.74 -10.41 -4.64
N VAL A 150 49.72 -9.82 -4.01
CA VAL A 150 49.85 -9.09 -2.75
C VAL A 150 49.36 -9.95 -1.60
N VAL A 151 50.01 -9.85 -0.44
CA VAL A 151 49.63 -10.52 0.80
C VAL A 151 49.48 -9.49 1.91
N PHE A 152 48.34 -9.45 2.60
CA PHE A 152 48.15 -8.57 3.78
C PHE A 152 47.36 -9.27 4.90
N ARG A 153 47.44 -8.73 6.13
CA ARG A 153 46.76 -9.26 7.33
C ARG A 153 45.38 -8.62 7.54
N TRP A 154 44.45 -9.41 8.07
CA TRP A 154 43.07 -8.98 8.34
C TRP A 154 43.01 -7.78 9.30
N PHE A 155 43.73 -7.86 10.42
CA PHE A 155 43.93 -6.76 11.38
C PHE A 155 45.25 -6.03 11.14
N ASP A 156 45.39 -4.85 11.77
CA ASP A 156 46.63 -4.07 11.83
C ASP A 156 47.56 -4.51 12.99
N LYS A 157 48.70 -3.81 13.13
CA LYS A 157 49.69 -4.04 14.19
C LYS A 157 49.17 -3.85 15.62
N ASN A 158 47.98 -3.28 15.80
CA ASN A 158 47.35 -3.02 17.09
C ASN A 158 46.20 -4.02 17.35
N GLY A 159 46.01 -5.02 16.49
CA GLY A 159 44.87 -5.95 16.55
C GLY A 159 43.53 -5.34 16.13
N LYS A 160 43.52 -4.17 15.49
CA LYS A 160 42.31 -3.46 15.06
C LYS A 160 42.00 -3.75 13.60
N PHE A 161 40.73 -3.67 13.22
CA PHE A 161 40.32 -3.70 11.81
C PHE A 161 40.48 -2.28 11.22
N PRO A 162 41.41 -2.03 10.27
CA PRO A 162 41.80 -0.66 9.94
C PRO A 162 40.99 -0.04 8.79
N GLU A 163 40.64 -0.85 7.78
CA GLU A 163 39.91 -0.46 6.57
C GLU A 163 39.11 -1.68 6.07
N GLY A 164 38.03 -1.43 5.33
CA GLY A 164 37.21 -2.49 4.73
C GLY A 164 38.04 -3.42 3.82
N ILE A 165 37.68 -4.71 3.79
CA ILE A 165 38.40 -5.70 2.97
C ILE A 165 38.30 -5.34 1.49
N GLN A 166 37.11 -5.00 1.00
CA GLN A 166 36.93 -4.66 -0.40
C GLN A 166 37.80 -3.45 -0.79
N ASP A 167 37.92 -2.44 0.07
CA ASP A 167 38.74 -1.25 -0.18
C ASP A 167 40.23 -1.61 -0.24
N ARG A 168 40.73 -2.43 0.68
CA ARG A 168 42.12 -2.92 0.68
C ARG A 168 42.44 -3.83 -0.51
N VAL A 169 41.48 -4.67 -0.93
CA VAL A 169 41.59 -5.50 -2.14
C VAL A 169 41.61 -4.64 -3.41
N GLN A 170 40.73 -3.65 -3.52
CA GLN A 170 40.71 -2.69 -4.63
C GLN A 170 41.99 -1.84 -4.66
N ARG A 171 42.48 -1.41 -3.48
CA ARG A 171 43.76 -0.70 -3.32
C ARG A 171 44.94 -1.55 -3.83
N ALA A 172 45.01 -2.83 -3.46
CA ALA A 172 46.03 -3.75 -3.96
C ALA A 172 45.97 -3.91 -5.49
N ALA A 173 44.78 -4.14 -6.05
CA ALA A 173 44.57 -4.27 -7.49
C ALA A 173 44.93 -2.97 -8.25
N ALA A 174 44.56 -1.80 -7.74
CA ALA A 174 44.93 -0.50 -8.30
C ALA A 174 46.44 -0.22 -8.23
N GLN A 175 47.17 -0.87 -7.32
CA GLN A 175 48.64 -0.85 -7.29
C GLN A 175 49.29 -1.91 -8.20
N GLY A 176 48.51 -2.70 -8.95
CA GLY A 176 48.98 -3.62 -9.99
C GLY A 176 48.98 -5.11 -9.61
N ALA A 177 48.53 -5.44 -8.38
CA ALA A 177 48.54 -6.80 -7.86
C ALA A 177 47.87 -7.81 -8.82
N LYS A 178 48.48 -8.99 -9.01
CA LYS A 178 47.96 -10.04 -9.91
C LYS A 178 47.05 -11.06 -9.21
N ALA A 179 47.09 -11.06 -7.89
CA ALA A 179 46.28 -11.88 -6.97
C ALA A 179 46.34 -11.20 -5.58
N VAL A 180 45.42 -11.54 -4.68
CA VAL A 180 45.48 -11.06 -3.29
C VAL A 180 45.26 -12.22 -2.32
N LEU A 181 46.14 -12.35 -1.32
CA LEU A 181 45.98 -13.27 -0.19
C LEU A 181 45.75 -12.45 1.10
N ILE A 182 44.67 -12.77 1.82
CA ILE A 182 44.28 -12.10 3.05
C ILE A 182 44.51 -13.08 4.20
N VAL A 183 45.54 -12.84 5.01
CA VAL A 183 45.84 -13.66 6.17
C VAL A 183 44.84 -13.33 7.28
N THR A 184 43.92 -14.25 7.56
CA THR A 184 42.96 -14.14 8.67
C THR A 184 43.63 -14.44 10.01
N ASN A 185 42.90 -14.34 11.12
CA ASN A 185 43.39 -14.59 12.48
C ASN A 185 42.64 -15.73 13.20
N GLY A 186 41.94 -16.59 12.44
CA GLY A 186 40.95 -17.53 12.96
C GLY A 186 40.32 -18.40 11.88
N GLU A 187 39.34 -19.22 12.27
CA GLU A 187 38.77 -20.25 11.40
C GLU A 187 38.01 -19.67 10.19
N LEU A 188 38.30 -20.22 9.01
CA LEU A 188 37.77 -19.76 7.72
C LEU A 188 36.32 -20.19 7.52
N LYS A 189 35.40 -19.33 7.97
CA LYS A 189 33.96 -19.58 8.02
C LYS A 189 33.19 -18.50 7.25
N VAL A 190 32.14 -18.93 6.56
CA VAL A 190 31.13 -18.04 5.98
C VAL A 190 30.31 -17.44 7.12
N GLY A 191 30.12 -16.11 7.09
CA GLY A 191 29.71 -15.30 8.23
C GLY A 191 30.89 -14.45 8.75
N ASN A 192 31.87 -15.12 9.38
CA ASN A 192 32.99 -14.53 10.11
C ASN A 192 33.90 -13.63 9.25
N TYR A 193 34.26 -14.09 8.04
CA TYR A 193 35.17 -13.36 7.15
C TYR A 193 34.55 -13.00 5.79
N GLU A 194 33.50 -13.71 5.36
CA GLU A 194 32.97 -13.59 4.00
C GLU A 194 31.52 -14.10 3.87
N HIS A 195 30.81 -13.61 2.87
CA HIS A 195 29.49 -14.10 2.46
C HIS A 195 29.58 -15.13 1.31
N PRO A 196 28.48 -15.77 0.89
CA PRO A 196 28.52 -16.73 -0.21
C PRO A 196 29.03 -16.10 -1.52
N LEU A 197 29.60 -16.92 -2.41
CA LEU A 197 30.11 -16.46 -3.71
C LEU A 197 29.04 -15.67 -4.50
N ASN A 198 29.50 -14.61 -5.16
CA ASN A 198 28.68 -13.65 -5.90
C ASN A 198 29.02 -13.69 -7.40
N ALA A 199 28.02 -13.37 -8.24
CA ALA A 199 28.17 -13.25 -9.70
C ALA A 199 29.08 -12.08 -10.10
N GLU A 200 29.15 -11.01 -9.28
CA GLU A 200 30.18 -9.99 -9.44
C GLU A 200 31.58 -10.60 -9.22
N LYS A 201 32.50 -10.38 -10.17
CA LYS A 201 33.90 -10.79 -10.07
C LYS A 201 34.87 -9.62 -10.14
N LEU A 202 35.98 -9.75 -9.44
CA LEU A 202 37.16 -8.89 -9.58
C LEU A 202 38.02 -9.37 -10.76
N GLY A 203 38.95 -8.53 -11.22
CA GLY A 203 39.91 -8.89 -12.26
C GLY A 203 41.05 -9.82 -11.82
N VAL A 204 41.10 -10.19 -10.53
CA VAL A 204 42.17 -10.99 -9.91
C VAL A 204 41.61 -12.02 -8.93
N PRO A 205 42.27 -13.18 -8.74
CA PRO A 205 41.89 -14.14 -7.72
C PRO A 205 42.24 -13.58 -6.34
N VAL A 206 41.29 -13.71 -5.40
CA VAL A 206 41.42 -13.23 -4.02
C VAL A 206 41.04 -14.36 -3.07
N LEU A 207 41.93 -14.71 -2.14
CA LEU A 207 41.73 -15.78 -1.17
C LEU A 207 41.97 -15.28 0.25
N TYR A 208 41.13 -15.68 1.18
CA TYR A 208 41.48 -15.75 2.60
C TYR A 208 42.38 -16.96 2.84
N LEU A 209 43.38 -16.79 3.70
CA LEU A 209 44.39 -17.78 4.05
C LEU A 209 44.48 -17.84 5.59
N SER A 210 44.44 -19.02 6.19
CA SER A 210 44.54 -19.13 7.66
C SER A 210 45.98 -18.93 8.13
N GLU A 211 46.18 -18.48 9.38
CA GLU A 211 47.53 -18.23 9.91
C GLU A 211 48.45 -19.45 9.81
N ALA A 212 47.93 -20.65 10.11
CA ALA A 212 48.70 -21.89 10.00
C ALA A 212 49.15 -22.19 8.55
N ALA A 213 48.36 -21.79 7.54
CA ALA A 213 48.75 -21.92 6.14
C ALA A 213 49.73 -20.81 5.71
N ALA A 214 49.60 -19.60 6.27
CA ALA A 214 50.51 -18.48 6.02
C ALA A 214 51.90 -18.68 6.66
N GLU A 215 51.94 -19.15 7.91
CA GLU A 215 53.15 -19.46 8.67
C GLU A 215 53.92 -20.63 8.07
N ALA A 216 53.23 -21.70 7.68
CA ALA A 216 53.83 -22.82 6.93
C ALA A 216 54.38 -22.41 5.54
N ALA A 217 53.96 -21.25 5.02
CA ALA A 217 54.48 -20.67 3.79
C ALA A 217 55.59 -19.60 4.01
N GLY A 218 55.95 -19.31 5.26
CA GLY A 218 56.96 -18.30 5.61
C GLY A 218 56.49 -16.84 5.43
N ILE A 219 55.18 -16.59 5.46
CA ILE A 219 54.63 -15.23 5.38
C ILE A 219 54.83 -14.51 6.74
N PRO A 220 55.39 -13.27 6.76
CA PRO A 220 55.69 -12.57 8.02
C PRO A 220 54.50 -12.39 8.98
N ARG A 221 54.80 -12.37 10.29
CA ARG A 221 53.89 -11.85 11.33
C ARG A 221 54.03 -10.34 11.50
N GLU A 222 55.24 -9.81 11.41
CA GLU A 222 55.52 -8.37 11.45
C GLU A 222 54.77 -7.59 10.37
N PHE A 223 54.49 -6.32 10.62
CA PHE A 223 53.71 -5.47 9.71
C PHE A 223 54.55 -4.71 8.67
N THR A 224 55.87 -4.89 8.65
CA THR A 224 56.78 -4.26 7.70
C THR A 224 56.60 -4.84 6.29
N PRO A 225 56.28 -4.03 5.25
CA PRO A 225 56.14 -4.51 3.88
C PRO A 225 57.45 -5.08 3.31
N ALA A 226 57.38 -6.22 2.60
CA ALA A 226 58.53 -6.99 2.16
C ALA A 226 58.28 -7.74 0.84
N ALA A 227 59.35 -8.03 0.09
CA ALA A 227 59.28 -8.89 -1.11
C ALA A 227 59.48 -10.35 -0.73
N LEU A 228 58.54 -11.22 -1.11
CA LEU A 228 58.60 -12.67 -0.87
C LEU A 228 59.11 -13.37 -2.14
N SER A 229 60.44 -13.51 -2.26
CA SER A 229 61.12 -13.98 -3.48
C SER A 229 61.21 -15.50 -3.67
N LYS A 230 60.64 -16.29 -2.74
CA LYS A 230 60.70 -17.77 -2.73
C LYS A 230 59.32 -18.44 -2.58
N LEU A 231 58.26 -17.77 -3.02
CA LEU A 231 56.87 -18.20 -2.81
C LEU A 231 56.30 -18.83 -4.08
N ASP A 232 55.88 -20.10 -4.01
CA ASP A 232 55.27 -20.84 -5.14
C ASP A 232 53.76 -21.00 -4.93
N LEU A 233 52.98 -20.06 -5.49
CA LEU A 233 51.52 -20.04 -5.41
C LEU A 233 50.91 -20.53 -6.72
N ARG A 234 50.07 -21.57 -6.66
CA ARG A 234 49.20 -21.99 -7.77
C ARG A 234 47.74 -21.93 -7.33
N ILE A 235 46.90 -21.48 -8.24
CA ILE A 235 45.44 -21.37 -8.06
C ILE A 235 44.80 -21.92 -9.34
N ASP A 236 43.93 -22.93 -9.23
CA ASP A 236 43.03 -23.40 -10.30
C ASP A 236 41.61 -23.41 -9.73
N LEU A 237 40.85 -22.34 -10.02
CA LEU A 237 39.45 -22.19 -9.61
C LEU A 237 38.57 -22.16 -10.86
N SER A 238 37.44 -22.87 -10.83
CA SER A 238 36.35 -22.71 -11.79
C SER A 238 35.09 -22.29 -11.04
N ILE A 239 34.57 -21.10 -11.34
CA ILE A 239 33.44 -20.49 -10.63
C ILE A 239 32.37 -20.13 -11.66
N ASP A 240 31.52 -21.10 -11.94
CA ASP A 240 30.27 -20.93 -12.68
C ASP A 240 29.48 -19.75 -12.10
N ARG A 241 29.01 -18.86 -12.97
CA ARG A 241 28.34 -17.60 -12.62
C ARG A 241 27.19 -17.35 -13.58
N SER A 242 26.00 -17.18 -13.02
CA SER A 242 24.75 -17.06 -13.78
C SER A 242 23.82 -15.99 -13.20
N SER A 243 22.71 -15.73 -13.89
CA SER A 243 21.64 -14.84 -13.44
C SER A 243 20.32 -15.61 -13.38
N GLU A 244 20.04 -16.18 -12.21
CA GLU A 244 18.87 -17.02 -11.99
C GLU A 244 17.64 -16.19 -11.59
N GLN A 245 16.48 -16.83 -11.68
CA GLN A 245 15.23 -16.29 -11.16
C GLN A 245 15.08 -16.66 -9.67
N ALA A 246 14.55 -15.74 -8.89
CA ALA A 246 14.12 -15.98 -7.51
C ALA A 246 12.83 -15.20 -7.25
N ASP A 247 11.98 -15.71 -6.36
CA ASP A 247 10.68 -15.11 -6.03
C ASP A 247 10.71 -14.52 -4.61
N ASN A 248 10.30 -13.26 -4.46
CA ASN A 248 9.77 -12.76 -3.20
C ASN A 248 8.33 -13.31 -3.06
N LEU A 249 7.86 -13.52 -1.83
CA LEU A 249 6.47 -13.85 -1.54
C LEU A 249 5.84 -12.81 -0.62
N VAL A 250 4.65 -12.32 -0.96
CA VAL A 250 3.94 -11.28 -0.21
C VAL A 250 2.47 -11.63 -0.08
N GLY A 251 1.95 -11.59 1.14
CA GLY A 251 0.54 -11.77 1.45
C GLY A 251 0.06 -10.80 2.52
N ILE A 252 -1.25 -10.67 2.68
CA ILE A 252 -1.89 -9.79 3.67
C ILE A 252 -2.85 -10.55 4.58
N VAL A 253 -2.99 -10.08 5.81
CA VAL A 253 -4.12 -10.40 6.69
C VAL A 253 -4.94 -9.12 6.90
N PRO A 254 -6.19 -9.03 6.37
CA PRO A 254 -7.01 -7.82 6.47
C PRO A 254 -7.28 -7.40 7.91
N GLY A 255 -7.02 -6.13 8.21
CA GLY A 255 -7.30 -5.53 9.52
C GLY A 255 -8.71 -4.95 9.62
N LYS A 256 -8.99 -4.22 10.71
CA LYS A 256 -10.19 -3.39 10.85
C LYS A 256 -10.12 -2.16 9.94
N SER A 257 -8.96 -1.52 9.89
CA SER A 257 -8.62 -0.54 8.85
C SER A 257 -8.23 -1.25 7.55
N GLU A 258 -9.06 -1.07 6.51
CA GLU A 258 -8.68 -1.40 5.12
C GLU A 258 -7.68 -0.37 4.57
N GLU A 259 -7.71 0.89 5.03
CA GLU A 259 -6.93 1.99 4.46
C GLU A 259 -5.43 1.91 4.74
N LYS A 260 -5.03 1.57 5.97
CA LYS A 260 -3.63 1.57 6.43
C LYS A 260 -3.15 0.19 6.85
N ALA A 261 -1.86 -0.04 6.65
CA ALA A 261 -1.20 -1.32 6.84
C ALA A 261 0.11 -1.23 7.64
N ILE A 262 0.55 -2.34 8.23
CA ILE A 262 1.89 -2.51 8.78
C ILE A 262 2.63 -3.56 7.94
N LEU A 263 3.84 -3.23 7.50
CA LEU A 263 4.68 -4.11 6.67
C LEU A 263 5.68 -4.88 7.53
N TRP A 264 5.58 -6.20 7.53
CA TRP A 264 6.54 -7.13 8.13
C TRP A 264 7.40 -7.73 7.03
N VAL A 265 8.73 -7.60 7.16
CA VAL A 265 9.70 -8.08 6.15
C VAL A 265 10.68 -9.05 6.78
N THR A 266 10.95 -10.17 6.12
CA THR A 266 12.09 -11.03 6.47
C THR A 266 12.71 -11.68 5.25
N ASN A 267 13.97 -12.12 5.38
CA ASN A 267 14.61 -12.96 4.37
C ASN A 267 14.30 -14.44 4.61
N ILE A 268 14.13 -15.21 3.54
CA ILE A 268 14.02 -16.68 3.60
C ILE A 268 15.27 -17.39 3.08
N ASP A 269 16.16 -16.64 2.41
CA ASP A 269 17.41 -17.18 1.88
C ASP A 269 18.48 -17.38 2.95
N GLY A 270 19.28 -18.43 2.74
CA GLY A 270 20.42 -18.78 3.58
C GLY A 270 21.74 -18.76 2.81
N PHE A 271 22.79 -19.25 3.46
CA PHE A 271 24.16 -19.21 2.91
C PHE A 271 24.43 -20.24 1.80
N GLY A 272 23.52 -21.18 1.54
CA GLY A 272 23.63 -22.16 0.45
C GLY A 272 24.42 -23.43 0.81
N SER A 273 25.20 -23.92 -0.16
CA SER A 273 25.94 -25.18 -0.08
C SER A 273 27.40 -25.03 -0.47
N LEU A 274 28.26 -25.86 0.13
CA LEU A 274 29.67 -26.00 -0.19
C LEU A 274 29.87 -26.99 -1.36
N PRO A 275 31.00 -26.92 -2.09
CA PRO A 275 31.29 -27.82 -3.22
C PRO A 275 31.37 -29.31 -2.85
N ASP A 276 31.64 -29.62 -1.58
CA ASP A 276 31.69 -30.99 -1.05
C ASP A 276 30.29 -31.56 -0.70
N GLY A 277 29.21 -30.81 -0.98
CA GLY A 277 27.83 -31.23 -0.73
C GLY A 277 27.34 -31.03 0.70
N ARG A 278 28.13 -30.42 1.59
CA ARG A 278 27.62 -29.85 2.86
C ARG A 278 26.79 -28.60 2.58
N TRP A 279 25.85 -28.28 3.47
CA TRP A 279 25.02 -27.08 3.36
C TRP A 279 24.87 -26.38 4.71
N TYR A 280 24.49 -25.11 4.65
CA TYR A 280 24.22 -24.27 5.81
C TYR A 280 22.72 -24.29 6.11
N GLU A 281 22.34 -24.69 7.33
CA GLU A 281 20.92 -24.81 7.70
C GLU A 281 20.20 -23.45 7.75
N SER A 282 20.94 -22.39 8.12
CA SER A 282 20.45 -21.00 8.17
C SER A 282 19.15 -20.89 8.97
N ALA A 283 19.11 -21.56 10.13
CA ALA A 283 17.92 -21.72 10.95
C ALA A 283 17.39 -20.37 11.47
N LYS A 284 18.22 -19.64 12.22
CA LYS A 284 17.98 -18.29 12.73
C LYS A 284 18.15 -17.24 11.63
N ALA A 285 19.15 -17.43 10.76
CA ALA A 285 19.51 -16.51 9.69
C ALA A 285 18.45 -16.34 8.58
N GLY A 286 17.37 -17.12 8.55
CA GLY A 286 16.21 -16.85 7.69
C GLY A 286 14.93 -17.61 8.03
N SER A 287 14.99 -18.92 8.31
CA SER A 287 13.75 -19.71 8.48
C SER A 287 12.96 -19.39 9.75
N ALA A 288 13.61 -19.01 10.86
CA ALA A 288 12.95 -18.74 12.13
C ALA A 288 11.99 -17.54 12.06
N SER A 289 12.45 -16.41 11.51
CA SER A 289 11.61 -15.23 11.28
C SER A 289 10.41 -15.55 10.36
N ALA A 290 10.64 -16.34 9.31
CA ALA A 290 9.60 -16.71 8.36
C ALA A 290 8.52 -17.60 8.97
N ALA A 291 8.93 -18.59 9.78
CA ALA A 291 8.04 -19.41 10.59
C ALA A 291 7.19 -18.55 11.56
N MET A 292 7.84 -17.62 12.28
CA MET A 292 7.14 -16.73 13.23
C MET A 292 6.09 -15.86 12.53
N MET A 293 6.39 -15.28 11.36
CA MET A 293 5.44 -14.49 10.58
C MET A 293 4.22 -15.31 10.10
N LEU A 294 4.38 -16.61 9.82
CA LEU A 294 3.24 -17.48 9.50
C LEU A 294 2.33 -17.71 10.72
N ASP A 295 2.88 -17.87 11.92
CA ASP A 295 2.08 -18.01 13.16
C ASP A 295 1.43 -16.69 13.59
N MET A 296 2.10 -15.54 13.39
CA MET A 296 1.47 -14.22 13.54
C MET A 296 0.28 -14.06 12.59
N ALA A 297 0.41 -14.47 11.33
CA ALA A 297 -0.68 -14.42 10.36
C ALA A 297 -1.85 -15.35 10.74
N ARG A 298 -1.55 -16.59 11.19
CA ARG A 298 -2.57 -17.52 11.73
C ARG A 298 -3.33 -16.89 12.91
N HIS A 299 -2.64 -16.24 13.85
CA HIS A 299 -3.28 -15.56 14.96
C HIS A 299 -4.17 -14.41 14.47
N TYR A 300 -3.63 -13.51 13.67
CA TYR A 300 -4.34 -12.31 13.20
C TYR A 300 -5.51 -12.60 12.24
N LYS A 301 -5.49 -13.72 11.53
CA LYS A 301 -6.63 -14.21 10.76
C LYS A 301 -7.86 -14.49 11.65
N GLU A 302 -7.64 -14.97 12.88
CA GLU A 302 -8.70 -15.31 13.83
C GLU A 302 -9.04 -14.13 14.78
N THR A 303 -8.08 -13.25 15.11
CA THR A 303 -8.31 -12.10 16.03
C THR A 303 -8.60 -10.75 15.37
N LYS A 304 -8.36 -10.63 14.06
CA LYS A 304 -8.51 -9.42 13.22
C LYS A 304 -7.77 -8.16 13.76
N PRO A 305 -6.53 -7.89 13.29
CA PRO A 305 -5.70 -6.77 13.78
C PRO A 305 -6.31 -5.40 13.46
N GLU A 306 -5.82 -4.36 14.13
CA GLU A 306 -6.30 -2.99 13.87
C GLU A 306 -5.98 -2.54 12.44
N TYR A 307 -4.72 -2.69 12.03
CA TYR A 307 -4.25 -2.41 10.67
C TYR A 307 -4.09 -3.68 9.85
N THR A 308 -4.21 -3.55 8.53
CA THR A 308 -3.94 -4.67 7.61
C THR A 308 -2.46 -5.07 7.69
N MET A 309 -2.17 -6.34 7.96
CA MET A 309 -0.79 -6.81 8.13
C MET A 309 -0.27 -7.33 6.78
N ILE A 310 0.74 -6.69 6.21
CA ILE A 310 1.45 -7.17 5.02
C ILE A 310 2.64 -8.00 5.49
N PHE A 311 2.71 -9.28 5.11
CA PHE A 311 3.83 -10.17 5.39
C PHE A 311 4.62 -10.44 4.11
N ALA A 312 5.86 -9.96 4.06
CA ALA A 312 6.76 -10.03 2.92
C ALA A 312 8.01 -10.86 3.23
N PHE A 313 8.26 -11.83 2.36
CA PHE A 313 9.30 -12.83 2.48
C PHE A 313 10.23 -12.70 1.26
N VAL A 314 11.43 -12.15 1.46
CA VAL A 314 12.36 -11.82 0.37
C VAL A 314 13.55 -12.77 0.30
N GLY A 315 14.34 -12.68 -0.75
CA GLY A 315 15.63 -13.37 -0.85
C GLY A 315 16.78 -12.46 -1.26
N SER A 316 17.94 -13.07 -1.43
CA SER A 316 19.21 -12.43 -1.78
C SER A 316 19.76 -11.47 -0.72
N LYS A 317 19.39 -11.66 0.56
CA LYS A 317 19.92 -10.86 1.67
C LYS A 317 21.45 -10.93 1.73
N TRP A 318 22.00 -12.12 1.51
CA TRP A 318 23.44 -12.40 1.63
C TRP A 318 24.25 -12.04 0.37
N LYS A 319 23.66 -11.28 -0.56
CA LYS A 319 24.26 -10.86 -1.84
C LYS A 319 23.98 -9.37 -2.09
N GLY A 320 23.44 -9.02 -3.26
CA GLY A 320 23.14 -7.65 -3.67
C GLY A 320 21.82 -7.08 -3.12
N GLN A 321 21.11 -7.81 -2.25
CA GLN A 321 19.78 -7.46 -1.73
C GLN A 321 18.73 -7.26 -2.86
N GLU A 322 18.86 -8.02 -3.95
CA GLU A 322 18.02 -7.88 -5.15
C GLU A 322 16.52 -8.07 -4.85
N GLY A 323 16.17 -8.99 -3.94
CA GLY A 323 14.78 -9.26 -3.57
C GLY A 323 14.10 -8.07 -2.90
N ILE A 324 14.68 -7.50 -1.84
CA ILE A 324 14.08 -6.35 -1.15
C ILE A 324 14.03 -5.11 -2.06
N LYS A 325 15.05 -4.89 -2.90
CA LYS A 325 15.04 -3.79 -3.88
C LYS A 325 13.84 -3.91 -4.83
N ALA A 326 13.68 -5.08 -5.47
CA ALA A 326 12.55 -5.36 -6.34
C ALA A 326 11.20 -5.15 -5.61
N LEU A 327 11.07 -5.62 -4.36
CA LEU A 327 9.86 -5.41 -3.57
C LEU A 327 9.57 -3.92 -3.34
N THR A 328 10.59 -3.15 -2.94
CA THR A 328 10.43 -1.72 -2.66
C THR A 328 10.10 -0.85 -3.87
N ASP A 329 10.27 -1.36 -5.08
CA ASP A 329 9.90 -0.69 -6.34
C ASP A 329 8.54 -1.15 -6.89
N LYS A 330 7.92 -2.16 -6.26
CA LYS A 330 6.61 -2.74 -6.64
C LYS A 330 5.51 -2.46 -5.61
N LEU A 331 5.87 -2.19 -4.36
CA LEU A 331 4.96 -1.93 -3.25
C LEU A 331 4.80 -0.41 -3.02
N SER A 332 3.55 0.07 -2.94
CA SER A 332 3.23 1.43 -2.48
C SER A 332 3.45 1.53 -0.96
N PHE A 333 4.14 2.58 -0.52
CA PHE A 333 4.43 2.84 0.91
C PHE A 333 3.44 3.82 1.55
N ASP A 334 2.58 4.45 0.75
CA ASP A 334 1.70 5.56 1.11
C ASP A 334 0.57 5.09 2.06
N ARG A 335 0.24 3.80 1.99
CA ARG A 335 -0.66 3.09 2.91
C ARG A 335 0.05 2.38 4.07
N ILE A 336 1.38 2.35 4.08
CA ILE A 336 2.18 1.64 5.10
C ILE A 336 2.48 2.59 6.27
N ALA A 337 1.78 2.39 7.38
CA ALA A 337 1.88 3.22 8.57
C ALA A 337 3.12 2.94 9.43
N ALA A 338 3.70 1.74 9.33
CA ALA A 338 5.03 1.39 9.83
C ALA A 338 5.58 0.15 9.13
N THR A 339 6.89 -0.04 9.17
CA THR A 339 7.60 -1.22 8.67
C THR A 339 8.45 -1.86 9.78
N VAL A 340 8.49 -3.19 9.81
CA VAL A 340 9.29 -4.00 10.74
C VAL A 340 10.09 -5.04 9.95
N GLU A 341 11.42 -4.95 9.96
CA GLU A 341 12.29 -6.05 9.54
C GLU A 341 12.50 -7.02 10.69
N LEU A 342 12.29 -8.33 10.42
CA LEU A 342 12.73 -9.42 11.29
C LEU A 342 14.00 -10.05 10.72
N TYR A 343 15.09 -9.99 11.47
CA TYR A 343 16.37 -10.61 11.11
C TYR A 343 16.89 -11.44 12.28
N ALA A 344 17.42 -12.63 12.01
CA ALA A 344 18.11 -13.46 13.01
C ALA A 344 17.28 -13.68 14.30
N MET A 345 16.12 -14.32 14.15
CA MET A 345 15.20 -14.63 15.25
C MET A 345 15.39 -16.07 15.76
N GLY A 346 14.82 -16.40 16.92
CA GLY A 346 14.93 -17.73 17.54
C GLY A 346 16.04 -17.84 18.59
N GLY A 347 16.31 -16.73 19.30
CA GLY A 347 17.27 -16.65 20.40
C GLY A 347 16.62 -16.92 21.76
N ASN A 348 16.42 -15.87 22.56
CA ASN A 348 15.71 -15.93 23.85
C ASN A 348 14.19 -15.70 23.65
N GLY A 349 13.80 -14.91 22.65
CA GLY A 349 12.41 -14.71 22.26
C GLY A 349 11.61 -13.83 23.21
N LYS A 350 12.25 -12.99 24.03
CA LYS A 350 11.59 -12.07 24.96
C LYS A 350 11.75 -10.63 24.48
N LEU A 351 10.64 -9.88 24.37
CA LEU A 351 10.64 -8.52 23.81
C LEU A 351 11.63 -7.57 24.49
N GLY A 352 11.77 -7.62 25.83
CA GLY A 352 12.75 -6.80 26.56
C GLY A 352 14.23 -7.18 26.33
N ASP A 353 14.48 -8.41 25.85
CA ASP A 353 15.81 -8.89 25.48
C ASP A 353 16.09 -8.71 23.98
N MET A 354 15.10 -8.38 23.14
CA MET A 354 15.30 -8.16 21.70
C MET A 354 16.02 -6.83 21.41
N PHE A 355 16.91 -6.86 20.42
CA PHE A 355 17.44 -5.66 19.78
C PHE A 355 16.36 -5.07 18.86
N VAL A 356 15.57 -4.13 19.38
CA VAL A 356 14.63 -3.31 18.60
C VAL A 356 15.33 -1.99 18.23
N ASN A 357 15.77 -1.88 16.98
CA ASN A 357 16.48 -0.71 16.48
C ASN A 357 15.52 0.18 15.69
N TYR A 358 15.66 1.51 15.80
CA TYR A 358 14.98 2.48 14.94
C TYR A 358 16.01 3.31 14.17
N LEU A 359 15.72 3.60 12.90
CA LEU A 359 16.70 4.15 11.96
C LEU A 359 16.57 5.66 11.73
N ASP A 360 15.44 6.26 12.11
CA ASP A 360 15.18 7.70 11.99
C ASP A 360 14.65 8.26 13.33
N LYS A 361 15.21 9.38 13.78
CA LYS A 361 14.86 10.00 15.07
C LYS A 361 13.41 10.46 15.17
N SER A 362 12.75 10.78 14.04
CA SER A 362 11.32 11.09 14.02
C SER A 362 10.43 9.93 14.46
N PHE A 363 10.96 8.69 14.52
CA PHE A 363 10.24 7.51 14.98
C PHE A 363 10.61 7.05 16.41
N GLU A 364 11.49 7.78 17.10
CA GLU A 364 11.99 7.42 18.44
C GLU A 364 10.87 7.17 19.47
N VAL A 365 9.90 8.06 19.57
CA VAL A 365 8.80 7.94 20.55
C VAL A 365 7.89 6.74 20.24
N SER A 366 7.74 6.38 18.96
CA SER A 366 7.05 5.16 18.55
C SER A 366 7.86 3.91 18.90
N ALA A 367 9.19 3.94 18.77
CA ALA A 367 10.07 2.84 19.17
C ALA A 367 10.07 2.63 20.71
N GLN A 368 10.03 3.71 21.49
CA GLN A 368 9.92 3.70 22.96
C GLN A 368 8.56 3.15 23.44
N ALA A 369 7.49 3.31 22.67
CA ALA A 369 6.19 2.74 23.00
C ALA A 369 6.12 1.22 22.82
N VAL A 370 6.97 0.63 21.97
CA VAL A 370 6.96 -0.82 21.66
C VAL A 370 8.03 -1.62 22.40
N SER A 371 9.20 -1.02 22.67
CA SER A 371 10.34 -1.64 23.35
C SER A 371 10.75 -0.86 24.61
N PRO A 372 11.13 -1.52 25.71
CA PRO A 372 11.63 -0.83 26.90
C PRO A 372 13.04 -0.23 26.73
N ALA A 373 13.78 -0.66 25.70
CA ALA A 373 15.14 -0.20 25.41
C ALA A 373 15.42 -0.18 23.90
N PRO A 374 14.76 0.70 23.13
CA PRO A 374 15.00 0.83 21.69
C PRO A 374 16.36 1.48 21.42
N ILE A 375 17.01 1.09 20.33
CA ILE A 375 18.35 1.57 19.96
C ILE A 375 18.25 2.44 18.70
N PHE A 376 18.74 3.69 18.75
CA PHE A 376 18.95 4.45 17.52
C PHE A 376 20.10 3.83 16.73
N ASN A 377 19.84 3.37 15.51
CA ASN A 377 20.88 2.88 14.62
C ASN A 377 20.84 3.58 13.25
N SER A 378 21.76 4.52 13.04
CA SER A 378 21.96 5.20 11.76
C SER A 378 22.59 4.32 10.67
N ASP A 379 23.21 3.19 11.01
CA ASP A 379 23.80 2.25 10.06
C ASP A 379 23.36 0.79 10.30
N PRO A 380 22.33 0.32 9.58
CA PRO A 380 21.89 -1.08 9.63
C PRO A 380 22.84 -2.07 8.91
N GLY A 381 23.94 -1.60 8.33
CA GLY A 381 24.91 -2.46 7.62
C GLY A 381 24.26 -3.26 6.49
N ASN A 382 24.30 -4.60 6.59
CA ASN A 382 23.77 -5.53 5.59
C ASN A 382 22.34 -6.06 5.89
N ALA A 383 21.61 -5.44 6.82
CA ALA A 383 20.18 -5.73 7.01
C ALA A 383 19.33 -5.10 5.88
N LEU A 384 18.13 -5.65 5.64
CA LEU A 384 17.21 -5.18 4.59
C LEU A 384 16.76 -3.73 4.83
N SER A 385 16.82 -3.28 6.08
CA SER A 385 16.62 -1.90 6.54
C SER A 385 17.57 -0.89 5.90
N SER A 386 18.73 -1.34 5.39
CA SER A 386 19.63 -0.51 4.57
C SER A 386 18.93 0.01 3.29
N VAL A 387 18.00 -0.78 2.74
CA VAL A 387 17.16 -0.43 1.58
C VAL A 387 15.83 0.18 2.04
N LEU A 388 15.12 -0.43 3.00
CA LEU A 388 13.78 0.04 3.44
C LEU A 388 13.77 1.49 3.94
N ARG A 389 14.86 1.96 4.59
CA ARG A 389 14.99 3.35 5.04
C ARG A 389 14.94 4.40 3.92
N THR A 390 15.08 3.99 2.66
CA THR A 390 14.92 4.88 1.49
C THR A 390 13.46 5.10 1.09
N LYS A 391 12.53 4.34 1.67
CA LYS A 391 11.09 4.38 1.37
C LYS A 391 10.24 4.82 2.57
N THR A 392 10.75 4.72 3.80
CA THR A 392 10.05 5.16 5.02
C THR A 392 11.00 5.48 6.18
N ASN A 393 10.63 6.46 7.00
CA ASN A 393 11.24 6.75 8.31
C ASN A 393 10.63 5.92 9.46
N LYS A 394 9.40 5.40 9.30
CA LYS A 394 8.71 4.60 10.32
C LYS A 394 9.13 3.13 10.28
N LEU A 395 10.40 2.87 10.57
CA LEU A 395 11.07 1.58 10.39
C LEU A 395 11.71 1.06 11.68
N LEU A 396 11.40 -0.20 12.04
CA LEU A 396 12.09 -0.97 13.07
C LEU A 396 12.90 -2.12 12.45
N LEU A 397 14.10 -2.36 12.97
CA LEU A 397 14.89 -3.57 12.75
C LEU A 397 14.92 -4.37 14.06
N VAL A 398 14.24 -5.52 14.07
CA VAL A 398 14.07 -6.40 15.24
C VAL A 398 14.92 -7.66 15.06
N ARG A 399 15.70 -7.98 16.11
CA ARG A 399 16.55 -9.16 16.20
C ARG A 399 16.62 -9.68 17.64
N ASP A 400 16.67 -10.99 17.84
CA ASP A 400 16.93 -11.57 19.16
C ASP A 400 18.37 -11.28 19.68
N ARG A 401 18.60 -11.37 21.00
CA ARG A 401 19.98 -11.43 21.53
C ARG A 401 20.66 -12.75 21.14
N GLU A 402 21.98 -12.68 20.98
CA GLU A 402 22.87 -13.85 20.75
C GLU A 402 22.56 -14.71 19.51
N THR A 403 21.80 -14.18 18.55
CA THR A 403 21.50 -14.81 17.25
C THR A 403 22.37 -14.35 16.09
N TRP A 404 23.43 -13.59 16.36
CA TRP A 404 24.33 -13.13 15.31
C TRP A 404 25.15 -14.32 14.78
N VAL A 405 25.25 -14.46 13.45
CA VAL A 405 25.77 -15.68 12.79
C VAL A 405 27.14 -15.42 12.17
N ASP A 406 28.18 -15.42 13.01
CA ASP A 406 29.58 -15.44 12.55
C ASP A 406 29.97 -16.84 12.02
N ASP A 407 29.40 -17.91 12.59
CA ASP A 407 29.60 -19.27 12.09
C ASP A 407 28.30 -19.83 11.51
N SER A 408 28.14 -19.73 10.19
CA SER A 408 27.01 -20.32 9.47
C SER A 408 26.87 -21.84 9.62
N LEU A 409 27.90 -22.57 10.12
CA LEU A 409 27.78 -23.99 10.45
C LEU A 409 27.15 -24.24 11.83
N THR A 410 27.10 -23.26 12.74
CA THR A 410 26.42 -23.39 14.04
C THR A 410 24.97 -22.91 14.04
N ASP A 411 24.52 -22.26 12.95
CA ASP A 411 23.11 -21.86 12.77
C ASP A 411 22.21 -23.04 12.36
N LYS A 412 22.07 -23.97 13.31
CA LYS A 412 21.37 -25.26 13.22
C LYS A 412 19.91 -25.17 13.66
N ALA A 413 19.02 -25.98 13.06
CA ALA A 413 17.62 -26.03 13.49
C ALA A 413 17.47 -26.41 14.97
N ALA A 414 18.28 -27.36 15.46
CA ALA A 414 18.33 -27.77 16.86
C ALA A 414 18.72 -26.63 17.84
N ASN A 415 19.30 -25.53 17.35
CA ASN A 415 19.65 -24.36 18.17
C ASN A 415 18.51 -23.33 18.26
N VAL A 416 17.33 -23.61 17.71
CA VAL A 416 16.07 -22.88 17.93
C VAL A 416 15.14 -23.76 18.76
N THR A 417 15.07 -23.51 20.07
CA THR A 417 14.20 -24.33 20.96
C THR A 417 12.73 -23.98 20.78
N ARG A 418 11.84 -24.92 21.10
CA ARG A 418 10.39 -24.68 21.12
C ARG A 418 10.01 -23.54 22.07
N SER A 419 10.61 -23.49 23.27
CA SER A 419 10.34 -22.44 24.26
C SER A 419 10.69 -21.05 23.72
N SER A 420 11.89 -20.87 23.14
CA SER A 420 12.31 -19.61 22.52
C SER A 420 11.48 -19.25 21.28
N TYR A 421 11.04 -20.25 20.50
CA TYR A 421 10.17 -20.02 19.35
C TYR A 421 8.78 -19.50 19.77
N GLU A 422 8.11 -20.20 20.70
CA GLU A 422 6.79 -19.78 21.21
C GLU A 422 6.85 -18.42 21.93
N SER A 423 7.93 -18.16 22.69
CA SER A 423 8.17 -16.85 23.30
C SER A 423 8.37 -15.77 22.23
N GLY A 424 9.16 -16.05 21.18
CA GLY A 424 9.43 -15.13 20.08
C GLY A 424 8.14 -14.69 19.36
N VAL A 425 7.28 -15.64 18.98
CA VAL A 425 5.97 -15.33 18.38
C VAL A 425 5.12 -14.45 19.30
N ARG A 426 5.06 -14.75 20.60
CA ARG A 426 4.31 -13.92 21.57
C ARG A 426 4.87 -12.51 21.69
N SER A 427 6.19 -12.36 21.75
CA SER A 427 6.87 -11.06 21.79
C SER A 427 6.65 -10.22 20.52
N LEU A 428 6.59 -10.86 19.35
CA LEU A 428 6.31 -10.18 18.09
C LEU A 428 4.84 -9.76 17.96
N LEU A 429 3.90 -10.56 18.46
CA LEU A 429 2.50 -10.15 18.61
C LEU A 429 2.36 -8.99 19.60
N GLU A 430 3.06 -9.02 20.73
CA GLU A 430 3.07 -7.91 21.71
C GLU A 430 3.64 -6.61 21.09
N LEU A 431 4.75 -6.70 20.36
CA LEU A 431 5.34 -5.57 19.62
C LEU A 431 4.36 -5.03 18.58
N SER A 432 3.75 -5.91 17.79
CA SER A 432 2.76 -5.59 16.75
C SER A 432 1.52 -4.89 17.30
N ASP A 433 1.00 -5.36 18.45
CA ASP A 433 -0.16 -4.78 19.11
C ASP A 433 0.15 -3.44 19.78
N LYS A 434 1.35 -3.29 20.39
CA LYS A 434 1.83 -1.99 20.87
C LYS A 434 2.02 -1.00 19.74
N LEU A 435 2.63 -1.44 18.63
CA LEU A 435 2.84 -0.63 17.43
C LEU A 435 1.51 -0.19 16.82
N SER A 436 0.55 -1.11 16.72
CA SER A 436 -0.81 -0.81 16.24
C SER A 436 -1.53 0.19 17.13
N ARG A 437 -1.50 0.01 18.46
CA ARG A 437 -2.04 1.02 19.40
C ARG A 437 -1.35 2.37 19.26
N ARG A 438 -0.01 2.39 19.19
CA ARG A 438 0.77 3.62 19.06
C ARG A 438 0.51 4.36 17.73
N ILE A 439 0.31 3.64 16.64
CA ILE A 439 -0.07 4.24 15.34
C ILE A 439 -1.53 4.73 15.39
N ALA A 440 -2.43 3.99 16.04
CA ALA A 440 -3.80 4.43 16.25
C ALA A 440 -3.83 5.71 17.11
N GLU A 441 -3.05 5.76 18.19
CA GLU A 441 -2.79 6.96 19.01
C GLU A 441 -2.25 8.11 18.15
N GLU A 442 -1.17 7.92 17.37
CA GLU A 442 -0.64 8.99 16.50
C GLU A 442 -1.66 9.52 15.48
N ASN A 443 -2.62 8.71 15.04
CA ASN A 443 -3.71 9.13 14.15
C ASN A 443 -4.92 9.71 14.91
N SER A 444 -5.17 9.29 16.16
CA SER A 444 -6.28 9.72 17.01
C SER A 444 -5.93 10.88 17.95
N VAL A 445 -4.64 11.23 18.09
CA VAL A 445 -4.22 12.51 18.65
C VAL A 445 -4.92 13.58 17.83
N SER A 446 -5.81 14.31 18.50
CA SER A 446 -6.39 15.53 17.97
C SER A 446 -5.22 16.43 17.57
N MET A 447 -5.17 16.77 16.28
CA MET A 447 -4.25 17.79 15.80
C MET A 447 -4.42 19.01 16.71
N ASP A 448 -3.35 19.52 17.31
CA ASP A 448 -3.46 20.66 18.22
C ASP A 448 -3.65 21.92 17.38
N TYR A 449 -4.90 22.15 16.96
CA TYR A 449 -5.27 23.28 16.12
C TYR A 449 -4.96 24.64 16.78
N SER A 450 -4.70 24.67 18.10
CA SER A 450 -4.23 25.87 18.83
C SER A 450 -2.74 26.19 18.65
N ARG A 451 -1.97 25.27 18.04
CA ARG A 451 -0.51 25.38 17.86
C ARG A 451 -0.04 25.21 16.42
N LEU A 452 -0.94 25.30 15.44
CA LEU A 452 -0.56 25.16 14.04
C LEU A 452 0.22 26.39 13.55
N PRO A 453 1.38 26.21 12.90
CA PRO A 453 2.21 27.33 12.46
C PRO A 453 1.59 28.04 11.26
N VAL A 454 1.51 29.37 11.34
CA VAL A 454 1.14 30.23 10.22
C VAL A 454 2.40 30.59 9.44
N ALA A 455 2.49 30.14 8.18
CA ALA A 455 3.54 30.51 7.25
C ALA A 455 3.05 31.58 6.25
N LYS A 456 3.95 32.27 5.55
CA LYS A 456 3.61 33.05 4.35
C LYS A 456 3.76 32.21 3.08
N ALA A 457 2.91 32.45 2.09
CA ALA A 457 2.93 31.78 0.79
C ALA A 457 2.67 32.78 -0.34
N GLU A 458 3.59 32.84 -1.31
CA GLU A 458 3.48 33.73 -2.47
C GLU A 458 2.74 33.08 -3.64
N PHE A 459 1.89 33.86 -4.28
CA PHE A 459 1.21 33.55 -5.54
C PHE A 459 1.59 34.61 -6.58
N GLN A 460 1.68 34.22 -7.85
CA GLN A 460 2.17 35.09 -8.93
C GLN A 460 1.08 35.50 -9.95
N ASN A 461 -0.13 34.92 -9.87
CA ASN A 461 -1.27 35.29 -10.71
C ASN A 461 -2.60 35.27 -9.92
N PRO A 462 -3.12 36.43 -9.47
CA PRO A 462 -2.39 37.71 -9.37
C PRO A 462 -1.22 37.61 -8.39
N LYS A 463 -0.31 38.59 -8.43
CA LYS A 463 0.81 38.64 -7.48
C LYS A 463 0.31 39.05 -6.10
N THR A 464 0.32 38.12 -5.15
CA THR A 464 -0.14 38.33 -3.77
C THR A 464 0.55 37.37 -2.79
N THR A 465 0.56 37.71 -1.50
CA THR A 465 1.15 36.87 -0.45
C THR A 465 0.12 36.59 0.63
N LEU A 466 -0.31 35.33 0.74
CA LEU A 466 -1.28 34.87 1.72
C LEU A 466 -0.56 34.29 2.94
N HIS A 467 -1.27 34.23 4.07
CA HIS A 467 -0.94 33.30 5.14
C HIS A 467 -1.31 31.88 4.73
N ARG A 468 -0.62 30.88 5.29
CA ARG A 468 -0.87 29.45 5.08
C ARG A 468 -0.81 28.69 6.39
N ILE A 469 -1.86 27.94 6.69
CA ILE A 469 -1.94 26.92 7.74
C ILE A 469 -2.06 25.55 7.06
N VAL A 470 -1.54 24.49 7.68
CA VAL A 470 -1.63 23.12 7.16
C VAL A 470 -2.35 22.26 8.20
N THR A 471 -3.54 21.77 7.84
CA THR A 471 -4.37 20.90 8.68
C THR A 471 -4.14 19.41 8.30
N ARG A 472 -5.00 18.49 8.74
CA ARG A 472 -4.95 17.06 8.36
C ARG A 472 -5.24 16.89 6.86
N HIS A 473 -6.26 17.57 6.33
CA HIS A 473 -6.72 17.40 4.95
C HIS A 473 -6.54 18.66 4.06
N PHE A 474 -6.29 19.84 4.63
CA PHE A 474 -6.18 21.09 3.88
C PHE A 474 -4.80 21.76 3.95
N ASN A 475 -4.49 22.50 2.89
CA ASN A 475 -3.71 23.73 2.98
C ASN A 475 -4.72 24.88 3.04
N VAL A 476 -4.84 25.52 4.19
CA VAL A 476 -5.71 26.69 4.38
C VAL A 476 -4.89 27.93 4.07
N TYR A 477 -5.36 28.75 3.14
CA TYR A 477 -4.74 30.01 2.75
C TYR A 477 -5.67 31.16 3.08
N ALA A 478 -5.17 32.19 3.75
CA ALA A 478 -5.97 33.36 4.12
C ALA A 478 -5.24 34.67 3.85
N ASP A 479 -5.96 35.74 3.47
CA ASP A 479 -5.41 37.09 3.50
C ASP A 479 -5.44 37.68 4.94
N GLU A 480 -4.88 38.88 5.12
CA GLU A 480 -4.78 39.54 6.44
C GLU A 480 -6.15 39.80 7.10
N SER A 481 -7.24 39.85 6.32
CA SER A 481 -8.60 40.03 6.84
C SER A 481 -9.14 38.77 7.51
N TYR A 482 -8.79 37.59 6.97
CA TYR A 482 -9.42 36.31 7.33
C TYR A 482 -8.53 35.38 8.16
N ILE A 483 -7.22 35.63 8.25
CA ILE A 483 -6.31 34.78 9.03
C ILE A 483 -6.69 34.69 10.53
N GLY A 484 -7.23 35.78 11.10
CA GLY A 484 -7.70 35.79 12.49
C GLY A 484 -8.94 34.93 12.74
N GLU A 485 -9.68 34.59 11.69
CA GLU A 485 -10.91 33.79 11.75
C GLU A 485 -10.66 32.29 11.54
N MET A 486 -9.45 31.92 11.14
CA MET A 486 -8.99 30.53 11.02
C MET A 486 -8.66 29.93 12.40
N THR A 487 -9.65 29.96 13.29
CA THR A 487 -9.55 29.53 14.68
C THR A 487 -9.36 28.01 14.81
N PRO A 488 -8.91 27.52 15.98
CA PRO A 488 -8.68 26.09 16.18
C PRO A 488 -9.91 25.21 15.89
N ASP A 489 -11.11 25.67 16.25
CA ASP A 489 -12.35 24.91 16.01
C ASP A 489 -12.85 25.00 14.56
N VAL A 490 -12.61 26.11 13.85
CA VAL A 490 -12.87 26.22 12.41
C VAL A 490 -11.99 25.23 11.63
N LEU A 491 -10.69 25.21 11.89
CA LEU A 491 -9.74 24.31 11.22
C LEU A 491 -10.04 22.82 11.50
N LYS A 492 -10.50 22.53 12.72
CA LYS A 492 -10.96 21.20 13.16
C LYS A 492 -12.23 20.75 12.45
N GLU A 493 -13.22 21.63 12.32
CA GLU A 493 -14.46 21.28 11.64
C GLU A 493 -14.29 21.21 10.11
N MET A 494 -13.35 21.96 9.52
CA MET A 494 -12.95 21.74 8.12
C MET A 494 -12.45 20.30 7.89
N ASP A 495 -11.50 19.82 8.70
CA ASP A 495 -10.97 18.45 8.59
C ASP A 495 -12.06 17.39 8.88
N SER A 496 -12.98 17.69 9.79
CA SER A 496 -14.17 16.87 10.09
C SER A 496 -15.11 16.76 8.88
N ILE A 497 -15.45 17.88 8.25
CA ILE A 497 -16.24 17.96 7.01
C ILE A 497 -15.56 17.20 5.86
N TYR A 498 -14.23 17.30 5.73
CA TYR A 498 -13.48 16.48 4.76
C TYR A 498 -13.69 14.98 5.00
N ALA A 499 -13.51 14.51 6.24
CA ALA A 499 -13.71 13.08 6.55
C ALA A 499 -15.15 12.61 6.27
N ARG A 500 -16.16 13.45 6.54
CA ARG A 500 -17.57 13.17 6.25
C ARG A 500 -17.84 13.02 4.74
N VAL A 501 -17.41 13.98 3.92
CA VAL A 501 -17.60 13.96 2.46
C VAL A 501 -16.75 12.86 1.79
N ALA A 502 -15.51 12.69 2.24
CA ALA A 502 -14.58 11.69 1.71
C ALA A 502 -15.09 10.24 1.88
N LYS A 503 -15.84 9.95 2.96
CA LYS A 503 -16.44 8.61 3.18
C LYS A 503 -17.25 8.13 1.99
N TYR A 504 -18.08 9.00 1.39
CA TYR A 504 -19.04 8.61 0.35
C TYR A 504 -18.50 8.76 -1.08
N ASN A 505 -17.44 9.54 -1.30
CA ASN A 505 -16.85 9.76 -2.62
C ASN A 505 -16.53 8.46 -3.36
N TYR A 506 -16.85 8.37 -4.66
CA TYR A 506 -16.64 7.15 -5.43
C TYR A 506 -15.18 6.97 -5.90
N TYR A 507 -14.47 8.06 -6.16
CA TYR A 507 -13.08 8.03 -6.65
C TYR A 507 -12.07 7.75 -5.51
N PRO A 508 -10.87 7.22 -5.84
CA PRO A 508 -9.76 7.19 -4.90
C PRO A 508 -9.48 8.59 -4.33
N LEU A 509 -9.34 8.70 -3.01
CA LEU A 509 -9.04 9.98 -2.37
C LEU A 509 -7.63 10.45 -2.79
N PRO A 510 -7.46 11.71 -3.24
CA PRO A 510 -6.14 12.22 -3.58
C PRO A 510 -5.29 12.38 -2.32
N GLU A 511 -4.03 11.95 -2.39
CA GLU A 511 -3.05 12.15 -1.31
C GLU A 511 -2.65 13.63 -1.15
N ALA A 512 -2.95 14.46 -2.15
CA ALA A 512 -2.76 15.90 -2.12
C ALA A 512 -3.84 16.60 -1.28
N LYS A 513 -3.41 17.34 -0.26
CA LYS A 513 -4.27 18.20 0.57
C LYS A 513 -5.05 19.21 -0.30
N VAL A 514 -6.32 19.43 0.04
CA VAL A 514 -7.18 20.43 -0.62
C VAL A 514 -6.69 21.83 -0.30
N ASN A 515 -6.57 22.71 -1.29
CA ASN A 515 -6.19 24.11 -1.06
C ASN A 515 -7.47 24.94 -0.93
N ALA A 516 -7.79 25.41 0.27
CA ALA A 516 -8.92 26.31 0.52
C ALA A 516 -8.42 27.75 0.68
N LEU A 517 -8.97 28.68 -0.09
CA LEU A 517 -8.58 30.10 -0.13
C LEU A 517 -9.68 30.93 0.52
N PHE A 518 -9.36 31.61 1.62
CA PHE A 518 -10.21 32.53 2.39
C PHE A 518 -9.75 33.96 2.11
N MET A 519 -10.43 34.64 1.21
CA MET A 519 -9.97 35.93 0.66
C MET A 519 -11.12 36.91 0.46
N LYS A 520 -10.80 38.21 0.53
CA LYS A 520 -11.74 39.31 0.25
C LYS A 520 -11.87 39.62 -1.24
N ASP A 521 -10.76 39.56 -1.99
CA ASP A 521 -10.81 39.68 -3.45
C ASP A 521 -11.20 38.33 -4.06
N GLY A 522 -12.51 38.19 -4.29
CA GLY A 522 -13.08 36.99 -4.88
C GLY A 522 -12.55 36.67 -6.29
N ASN A 523 -12.16 37.69 -7.06
CA ASN A 523 -11.62 37.52 -8.41
C ASN A 523 -10.15 37.08 -8.39
N ALA A 524 -9.34 37.61 -7.46
CA ALA A 524 -7.99 37.10 -7.21
C ALA A 524 -8.02 35.64 -6.73
N ALA A 525 -8.94 35.32 -5.83
CA ALA A 525 -9.05 33.99 -5.25
C ALA A 525 -9.58 32.96 -6.25
N ALA A 526 -10.55 33.32 -7.11
CA ALA A 526 -10.98 32.50 -8.25
C ALA A 526 -9.81 32.20 -9.21
N LYS A 527 -8.96 33.20 -9.52
CA LYS A 527 -7.74 33.02 -10.34
C LYS A 527 -6.73 32.06 -9.71
N ILE A 528 -6.46 32.20 -8.41
CA ILE A 528 -5.56 31.29 -7.66
C ILE A 528 -6.14 29.87 -7.58
N ALA A 529 -7.47 29.75 -7.51
CA ALA A 529 -8.20 28.48 -7.54
C ALA A 529 -8.30 27.84 -8.94
N GLY A 530 -8.11 28.62 -10.01
CA GLY A 530 -8.34 28.20 -11.40
C GLY A 530 -9.82 28.16 -11.81
N ARG A 531 -10.71 28.81 -11.04
CA ARG A 531 -12.16 28.86 -11.26
C ARG A 531 -12.54 29.93 -12.28
N LYS A 532 -12.20 29.67 -13.55
CA LYS A 532 -12.51 30.54 -14.71
C LYS A 532 -14.00 30.87 -14.84
N ASP A 533 -14.86 29.98 -14.38
CA ASP A 533 -16.31 30.14 -14.33
C ASP A 533 -16.77 31.27 -13.40
N LEU A 534 -15.93 31.67 -12.44
CA LEU A 534 -16.18 32.75 -11.48
C LEU A 534 -15.26 33.97 -11.68
N GLU A 535 -14.33 33.93 -12.64
CA GLU A 535 -13.49 35.09 -12.97
C GLU A 535 -14.32 36.22 -13.58
N GLY A 536 -14.40 37.36 -12.86
CA GLY A 536 -15.25 38.50 -13.21
C GLY A 536 -16.67 38.41 -12.66
N ASN A 537 -17.09 37.23 -12.16
CA ASN A 537 -18.44 36.94 -11.67
C ASN A 537 -18.41 36.39 -10.22
N SER A 538 -17.40 36.74 -9.42
CA SER A 538 -17.20 36.17 -8.08
C SER A 538 -18.37 36.37 -7.10
N GLU A 539 -19.22 37.37 -7.34
CA GLU A 539 -20.43 37.68 -6.54
C GLU A 539 -21.67 36.86 -6.96
N ALA A 540 -21.57 36.01 -8.00
CA ALA A 540 -22.68 35.18 -8.45
C ALA A 540 -22.96 34.01 -7.48
N ALA A 541 -24.22 33.80 -7.12
CA ALA A 541 -24.64 32.78 -6.17
C ALA A 541 -24.54 31.35 -6.75
N GLY A 542 -23.40 30.68 -6.54
CA GLY A 542 -23.27 29.24 -6.80
C GLY A 542 -21.85 28.66 -6.68
N GLY A 543 -21.68 27.63 -5.83
CA GLY A 543 -20.54 26.71 -5.92
C GLY A 543 -19.19 27.25 -5.42
N GLY A 544 -19.16 28.08 -4.37
CA GLY A 544 -17.90 28.58 -3.77
C GLY A 544 -18.02 29.85 -2.92
N PHE A 545 -19.13 30.07 -2.20
CA PHE A 545 -19.39 31.32 -1.48
C PHE A 545 -19.84 31.06 -0.03
N ALA A 546 -19.13 31.62 0.95
CA ALA A 546 -19.43 31.46 2.36
C ALA A 546 -19.54 32.83 3.05
N ASN A 547 -20.72 33.19 3.55
CA ASN A 547 -20.92 34.51 4.15
C ASN A 547 -20.53 34.53 5.64
N LEU A 548 -19.22 34.48 5.91
CA LEU A 548 -18.71 34.90 7.22
C LEU A 548 -18.68 36.43 7.30
N SER A 549 -19.56 36.97 8.12
CA SER A 549 -19.75 38.40 8.44
C SER A 549 -20.21 39.31 7.28
N ASN A 550 -21.53 39.39 7.09
CA ASN A 550 -22.23 40.53 6.44
C ASN A 550 -21.77 40.93 5.02
N GLY A 551 -21.01 40.10 4.31
CA GLY A 551 -20.65 40.27 2.90
C GLY A 551 -19.15 40.15 2.58
N GLN A 552 -18.85 39.38 1.52
CA GLN A 552 -17.56 39.31 0.82
C GLN A 552 -16.39 38.56 1.50
N MET A 553 -16.66 37.52 2.29
CA MET A 553 -15.70 36.39 2.36
C MET A 553 -16.00 35.42 1.20
N TYR A 554 -14.95 34.88 0.59
CA TYR A 554 -15.07 33.80 -0.39
C TYR A 554 -14.21 32.60 0.02
N ILE A 555 -14.76 31.38 -0.12
CA ILE A 555 -14.03 30.12 0.04
C ILE A 555 -13.91 29.47 -1.32
N TYR A 556 -12.74 29.59 -1.94
CA TYR A 556 -12.45 28.84 -3.16
C TYR A 556 -11.54 27.67 -2.86
N MET A 557 -12.05 26.47 -3.09
CA MET A 557 -11.17 25.32 -3.27
C MET A 557 -10.55 25.37 -4.66
N ARG A 558 -9.22 25.39 -4.71
CA ARG A 558 -8.49 25.20 -5.96
C ARG A 558 -8.85 23.84 -6.54
N SER A 559 -9.01 23.77 -7.87
CA SER A 559 -9.19 22.52 -8.61
C SER A 559 -7.96 21.61 -8.45
N GLY A 560 -7.95 20.84 -7.37
CA GLY A 560 -7.03 19.73 -7.15
C GLY A 560 -7.46 18.51 -7.97
N PRO A 561 -6.52 17.61 -8.31
CA PRO A 561 -6.82 16.46 -9.15
C PRO A 561 -7.91 15.59 -8.51
N PHE A 562 -8.97 15.33 -9.28
CA PHE A 562 -10.08 14.45 -8.92
C PHE A 562 -10.94 14.81 -7.69
N SER A 563 -10.93 16.07 -7.24
CA SER A 563 -11.89 16.54 -6.23
C SER A 563 -13.28 16.93 -6.80
N GLY A 564 -13.67 16.52 -8.00
CA GLY A 564 -14.87 17.04 -8.70
C GLY A 564 -16.15 17.04 -7.86
N THR A 565 -16.50 15.89 -7.27
CA THR A 565 -17.62 15.77 -6.33
C THR A 565 -17.26 16.30 -4.94
N ILE A 566 -16.10 15.89 -4.40
CA ILE A 566 -15.64 16.29 -3.05
C ILE A 566 -15.60 17.81 -2.89
N ALA A 567 -14.84 18.54 -3.71
CA ALA A 567 -14.69 19.99 -3.61
C ALA A 567 -15.99 20.75 -3.93
N HIS A 568 -16.94 20.16 -4.68
CA HIS A 568 -18.28 20.73 -4.80
C HIS A 568 -18.98 20.71 -3.44
N GLU A 569 -19.17 19.52 -2.85
CA GLU A 569 -19.83 19.37 -1.54
C GLU A 569 -19.05 20.05 -0.40
N LEU A 570 -17.72 20.06 -0.42
CA LEU A 570 -16.90 20.78 0.56
C LEU A 570 -17.04 22.30 0.42
N ASN A 571 -17.08 22.86 -0.80
CA ASN A 571 -17.35 24.29 -1.00
C ASN A 571 -18.73 24.66 -0.42
N HIS A 572 -19.69 23.73 -0.45
CA HIS A 572 -21.07 23.94 0.02
C HIS A 572 -21.26 23.70 1.52
N ALA A 573 -20.63 22.67 2.09
CA ALA A 573 -20.62 22.43 3.53
C ALA A 573 -19.82 23.51 4.29
N LEU A 574 -18.79 24.10 3.66
CA LEU A 574 -18.12 25.29 4.18
C LEU A 574 -18.84 26.60 3.80
N ALA A 575 -19.70 26.62 2.78
CA ALA A 575 -20.51 27.80 2.42
C ALA A 575 -21.48 28.20 3.52
N THR A 576 -22.13 27.20 4.13
CA THR A 576 -23.24 27.44 5.07
C THR A 576 -22.86 27.27 6.54
N ALA A 577 -21.61 26.91 6.83
CA ALA A 577 -21.05 26.84 8.17
C ALA A 577 -20.85 28.24 8.78
N ASN A 578 -21.86 28.74 9.50
CA ASN A 578 -21.76 30.01 10.23
C ASN A 578 -20.85 29.90 11.46
N ALA A 579 -19.55 30.15 11.28
CA ALA A 579 -18.50 29.95 12.26
C ALA A 579 -18.60 30.82 13.54
N TYR A 580 -19.44 31.86 13.58
CA TYR A 580 -19.54 32.76 14.74
C TYR A 580 -20.60 32.34 15.78
N ALA A 581 -21.39 31.30 15.53
CA ALA A 581 -22.52 30.92 16.40
C ALA A 581 -22.12 30.24 17.74
N GLY A 582 -20.83 29.91 17.92
CA GLY A 582 -20.32 29.19 19.09
C GLY A 582 -20.99 27.82 19.28
N ASP A 583 -21.31 27.47 20.53
CA ASP A 583 -21.96 26.23 20.94
C ASP A 583 -23.28 25.87 20.21
N ASN A 584 -23.93 26.85 19.56
CA ASN A 584 -25.19 26.68 18.82
C ASN A 584 -24.96 26.67 17.31
N PHE A 585 -24.08 25.78 16.85
CA PHE A 585 -23.74 25.60 15.45
C PHE A 585 -24.87 24.91 14.67
N GLU A 586 -25.76 25.71 14.07
CA GLU A 586 -26.75 25.22 13.09
C GLU A 586 -26.12 25.17 11.70
N LEU A 587 -25.65 23.98 11.31
CA LEU A 587 -25.44 23.64 9.90
C LEU A 587 -26.81 23.57 9.21
N GLN A 588 -27.25 24.69 8.65
CA GLN A 588 -28.14 24.66 7.49
C GLN A 588 -27.31 24.16 6.31
N GLU A 589 -27.13 22.85 6.21
CA GLU A 589 -26.49 22.22 5.07
C GLU A 589 -27.57 22.10 3.99
N TRP A 590 -27.65 23.08 3.09
CA TRP A 590 -28.78 23.19 2.16
C TRP A 590 -28.89 22.02 1.17
N GLN A 591 -27.92 21.09 1.11
CA GLN A 591 -27.68 20.30 -0.11
C GLN A 591 -27.30 18.80 0.12
N GLY A 592 -28.24 17.92 -0.22
CA GLY A 592 -27.96 16.84 -1.18
C GLY A 592 -27.26 15.59 -0.67
N GLN A 593 -25.93 15.55 -0.74
CA GLN A 593 -25.18 14.31 -0.50
C GLN A 593 -25.08 13.96 0.99
N SER A 594 -25.32 14.94 1.87
CA SER A 594 -24.98 14.90 3.28
C SER A 594 -26.03 14.25 4.19
N HIS A 595 -27.24 13.90 3.73
CA HIS A 595 -28.20 13.22 4.60
C HIS A 595 -27.82 11.77 4.96
N PHE A 596 -26.71 11.27 4.39
CA PHE A 596 -26.00 10.07 4.83
C PHE A 596 -24.89 10.34 5.88
N THR A 597 -24.50 11.60 6.07
CA THR A 597 -23.64 12.06 7.17
C THR A 597 -24.52 12.57 8.30
N GLN A 598 -24.60 11.80 9.39
CA GLN A 598 -25.72 11.83 10.32
C GLN A 598 -25.82 13.10 11.18
N TYR A 599 -27.06 13.48 11.50
CA TYR A 599 -27.38 14.45 12.56
C TYR A 599 -28.31 13.84 13.61
N LEU A 600 -28.01 14.08 14.89
CA LEU A 600 -29.03 14.39 15.89
C LEU A 600 -28.42 15.16 17.09
N GLN A 601 -28.75 16.46 17.16
CA GLN A 601 -28.35 17.47 18.16
C GLN A 601 -26.85 17.85 18.26
N PRO A 602 -26.52 19.14 18.45
CA PRO A 602 -25.16 19.60 18.78
C PRO A 602 -24.59 19.10 20.12
N LYS A 603 -25.42 18.48 20.97
CA LYS A 603 -25.06 18.08 22.35
C LYS A 603 -25.44 16.62 22.68
N GLY A 604 -25.57 15.77 21.65
CA GLY A 604 -25.84 14.33 21.78
C GLY A 604 -24.90 13.47 20.91
N PRO A 605 -24.83 12.15 21.16
CA PRO A 605 -24.06 11.24 20.32
C PRO A 605 -24.75 11.01 18.96
N TYR A 606 -23.99 11.13 17.87
CA TYR A 606 -24.48 10.88 16.50
C TYR A 606 -25.06 9.47 16.35
N SER A 607 -26.30 9.37 15.84
CA SER A 607 -26.95 8.08 15.62
C SER A 607 -26.50 7.46 14.31
N ASN A 608 -25.73 6.37 14.40
CA ASN A 608 -25.31 5.57 13.25
C ASN A 608 -26.41 4.67 12.65
N ASP A 609 -27.66 4.82 13.11
CA ASP A 609 -28.79 4.03 12.65
C ASP A 609 -29.56 4.73 11.52
N ILE A 610 -29.34 4.27 10.28
CA ILE A 610 -30.01 4.72 9.06
C ILE A 610 -31.55 4.73 9.17
N ARG A 611 -32.13 3.88 10.02
CA ARG A 611 -33.58 3.78 10.24
C ARG A 611 -34.10 4.92 11.11
N GLN A 612 -33.28 5.42 12.03
CA GLN A 612 -33.58 6.63 12.81
C GLN A 612 -33.48 7.88 11.93
N ILE A 613 -32.51 7.96 11.01
CA ILE A 613 -32.40 9.07 10.04
C ILE A 613 -33.70 9.18 9.23
N ILE A 614 -34.17 8.06 8.68
CA ILE A 614 -35.42 7.99 7.90
C ILE A 614 -36.63 8.39 8.74
N ARG A 615 -36.76 7.85 9.96
CA ARG A 615 -37.86 8.19 10.85
C ARG A 615 -37.92 9.70 11.15
N HIS A 616 -36.78 10.32 11.45
CA HIS A 616 -36.73 11.71 11.91
C HIS A 616 -36.68 12.76 10.78
N ARG A 617 -36.13 12.44 9.61
CA ARG A 617 -36.01 13.40 8.49
C ARG A 617 -36.84 13.09 7.25
N PHE A 618 -37.24 11.84 6.99
CA PHE A 618 -38.02 11.47 5.80
C PHE A 618 -39.51 11.32 6.12
N LEU A 619 -39.87 10.58 7.19
CA LEU A 619 -41.27 10.34 7.55
C LEU A 619 -41.94 11.47 8.35
N ALA A 620 -41.14 12.42 8.86
CA ALA A 620 -41.60 13.45 9.80
C ALA A 620 -41.31 14.91 9.34
N ASN A 621 -40.83 15.13 8.11
CA ASN A 621 -40.60 16.50 7.61
C ASN A 621 -41.91 17.13 7.10
N HIS A 622 -42.17 18.36 7.53
CA HIS A 622 -43.33 19.17 7.16
C HIS A 622 -43.22 19.82 5.78
N GLU A 623 -42.03 19.80 5.14
CA GLU A 623 -41.82 20.31 3.78
C GLU A 623 -42.25 19.30 2.70
N VAL A 624 -42.25 18.01 3.03
CA VAL A 624 -42.68 16.91 2.13
C VAL A 624 -43.83 16.08 2.73
N PRO A 625 -44.95 16.71 3.15
CA PRO A 625 -46.02 16.04 3.91
C PRO A 625 -46.64 14.84 3.19
N LYS A 626 -46.65 14.81 1.85
CA LYS A 626 -47.14 13.67 1.06
C LYS A 626 -46.15 12.51 0.94
N PHE A 627 -44.93 12.60 1.50
CA PHE A 627 -43.87 11.62 1.24
C PHE A 627 -44.30 10.19 1.57
N LYS A 628 -44.97 10.00 2.72
CA LYS A 628 -45.52 8.70 3.12
C LYS A 628 -46.59 8.19 2.14
N GLU A 629 -47.39 9.08 1.57
CA GLU A 629 -48.41 8.75 0.55
C GLU A 629 -47.77 8.33 -0.78
N LEU A 630 -46.75 9.07 -1.24
CA LEU A 630 -46.00 8.73 -2.47
C LEU A 630 -45.23 7.41 -2.34
N VAL A 631 -44.63 7.14 -1.17
CA VAL A 631 -43.94 5.88 -0.88
C VAL A 631 -44.91 4.70 -0.80
N ALA A 632 -46.10 4.87 -0.20
CA ALA A 632 -47.12 3.83 -0.17
C ALA A 632 -47.77 3.60 -1.56
N GLY A 633 -48.05 4.69 -2.28
CA GLY A 633 -48.67 4.72 -3.60
C GLY A 633 -47.70 4.53 -4.77
N TYR A 634 -46.45 4.10 -4.55
CA TYR A 634 -45.37 4.16 -5.54
C TYR A 634 -45.70 3.58 -6.92
N LYS A 635 -46.59 2.57 -6.99
CA LYS A 635 -47.03 1.91 -8.24
C LYS A 635 -47.79 2.84 -9.21
N THR A 636 -48.38 3.92 -8.70
CA THR A 636 -49.15 4.90 -9.49
C THR A 636 -48.70 6.34 -9.26
N ALA A 637 -48.02 6.63 -8.14
CA ALA A 637 -47.59 7.96 -7.76
C ALA A 637 -46.15 8.31 -8.17
N LEU A 638 -45.27 7.32 -8.38
CA LEU A 638 -43.84 7.59 -8.66
C LEU A 638 -43.58 7.68 -10.17
N ASN A 639 -43.15 8.86 -10.64
CA ASN A 639 -42.75 9.07 -12.03
C ASN A 639 -41.23 9.27 -12.14
N TRP A 640 -40.58 8.42 -12.94
CA TRP A 640 -39.13 8.47 -13.15
C TRP A 640 -38.65 9.68 -13.95
N SER A 641 -39.53 10.35 -14.71
CA SER A 641 -39.12 11.57 -15.42
C SER A 641 -38.70 12.69 -14.45
N TRP A 642 -39.22 12.70 -13.22
CA TRP A 642 -38.87 13.69 -12.18
C TRP A 642 -37.38 13.73 -11.84
N TYR A 643 -36.65 12.63 -12.07
CA TYR A 643 -35.20 12.57 -11.83
C TYR A 643 -34.37 13.15 -13.00
N THR A 644 -35.01 13.46 -14.13
CA THR A 644 -34.34 13.92 -15.37
C THR A 644 -34.43 15.45 -15.56
N LYS A 645 -33.46 16.01 -16.28
CA LYS A 645 -33.25 17.45 -16.40
C LYS A 645 -34.41 18.17 -17.09
N GLY A 646 -35.00 19.16 -16.41
CA GLY A 646 -36.08 20.00 -16.92
C GLY A 646 -37.50 19.51 -16.59
N ALA A 647 -37.65 18.26 -16.15
CA ALA A 647 -38.93 17.77 -15.64
C ALA A 647 -39.22 18.37 -14.25
N ARG A 648 -40.46 18.81 -14.03
CA ARG A 648 -40.95 19.23 -12.71
C ARG A 648 -41.72 18.10 -12.05
N ASN A 649 -41.40 17.83 -10.78
CA ASN A 649 -42.26 17.08 -9.89
C ASN A 649 -43.45 17.98 -9.49
N PRO A 650 -44.72 17.56 -9.69
CA PRO A 650 -45.89 18.39 -9.41
C PRO A 650 -46.09 18.70 -7.93
N ASP A 651 -45.55 17.89 -7.02
CA ASP A 651 -45.58 18.13 -5.58
C ASP A 651 -44.41 19.01 -5.10
N GLY A 652 -43.39 19.23 -5.94
CA GLY A 652 -42.18 19.99 -5.64
C GLY A 652 -40.91 19.15 -5.79
N HIS A 653 -39.80 19.80 -6.12
CA HIS A 653 -38.50 19.16 -6.35
C HIS A 653 -37.96 18.39 -5.13
N LEU A 654 -38.30 18.84 -3.92
CA LEU A 654 -37.92 18.19 -2.66
C LEU A 654 -38.34 16.72 -2.61
N TYR A 655 -39.56 16.41 -3.05
CA TYR A 655 -40.09 15.04 -3.05
C TYR A 655 -39.25 14.10 -3.91
N THR A 656 -38.71 14.58 -5.03
CA THR A 656 -37.80 13.81 -5.88
C THR A 656 -36.55 13.40 -5.10
N TYR A 657 -35.91 14.32 -4.38
CA TYR A 657 -34.71 14.04 -3.60
C TYR A 657 -35.02 13.09 -2.43
N TYR A 658 -36.14 13.30 -1.74
CA TYR A 658 -36.60 12.46 -0.64
C TYR A 658 -36.89 11.01 -1.07
N LEU A 659 -37.53 10.82 -2.23
CA LEU A 659 -37.78 9.49 -2.80
C LEU A 659 -36.46 8.80 -3.13
N MET A 660 -35.59 9.42 -3.94
CA MET A 660 -34.31 8.84 -4.35
C MET A 660 -33.36 8.56 -3.17
N GLY A 661 -33.22 9.51 -2.24
CA GLY A 661 -32.37 9.36 -1.05
C GLY A 661 -32.80 8.17 -0.18
N SER A 662 -34.10 7.95 -0.01
CA SER A 662 -34.60 6.79 0.74
C SER A 662 -34.35 5.45 0.03
N MET A 663 -34.23 5.44 -1.30
CA MET A 663 -33.84 4.25 -2.07
C MET A 663 -32.35 3.93 -1.91
N TYR A 664 -31.48 4.93 -1.89
CA TYR A 664 -30.06 4.75 -1.53
C TYR A 664 -29.88 4.27 -0.09
N ALA A 665 -30.71 4.75 0.85
CA ALA A 665 -30.68 4.33 2.24
C ALA A 665 -31.15 2.87 2.43
N PHE A 666 -32.15 2.45 1.65
CA PHE A 666 -32.55 1.05 1.57
C PHE A 666 -31.42 0.17 1.01
N LEU A 667 -30.68 0.66 0.01
CA LEU A 667 -29.49 -0.02 -0.52
C LEU A 667 -28.38 -0.15 0.54
N GLU A 668 -28.13 0.87 1.36
CA GLU A 668 -27.12 0.78 2.43
C GLU A 668 -27.54 -0.22 3.53
N ASP A 669 -28.78 -0.16 4.03
CA ASP A 669 -29.27 -1.03 5.11
C ASP A 669 -29.40 -2.52 4.72
N GLN A 670 -29.71 -2.80 3.44
CA GLN A 670 -30.02 -4.16 2.98
C GLN A 670 -28.90 -4.79 2.13
N TYR A 671 -28.06 -3.98 1.46
CA TYR A 671 -27.02 -4.43 0.52
C TYR A 671 -25.63 -3.85 0.82
N GLY A 672 -25.53 -2.97 1.83
CA GLY A 672 -24.28 -2.39 2.31
C GLY A 672 -23.82 -1.15 1.53
N GLU A 673 -23.00 -0.33 2.19
CA GLU A 673 -22.51 0.98 1.71
C GLU A 673 -21.94 0.94 0.28
N LYS A 674 -21.21 -0.13 -0.08
CA LYS A 674 -20.60 -0.29 -1.42
C LYS A 674 -21.65 -0.47 -2.54
N ALA A 675 -22.86 -0.93 -2.25
CA ALA A 675 -23.97 -1.00 -3.21
C ALA A 675 -24.67 0.35 -3.37
N ALA A 676 -24.97 1.03 -2.25
CA ALA A 676 -25.53 2.39 -2.28
C ALA A 676 -24.64 3.37 -3.05
N ARG A 677 -23.34 3.41 -2.75
CA ARG A 677 -22.36 4.28 -3.42
C ARG A 677 -22.27 4.02 -4.93
N ARG A 678 -22.38 2.77 -5.39
CA ARG A 678 -22.41 2.46 -6.84
C ARG A 678 -23.71 2.91 -7.50
N ALA A 679 -24.88 2.72 -6.87
CA ALA A 679 -26.15 3.22 -7.40
C ALA A 679 -26.17 4.76 -7.50
N MET A 680 -25.70 5.45 -6.45
CA MET A 680 -25.54 6.91 -6.43
C MET A 680 -24.63 7.39 -7.57
N TYR A 681 -23.47 6.77 -7.74
CA TYR A 681 -22.51 7.15 -8.77
C TYR A 681 -23.01 6.90 -10.20
N ARG A 682 -23.72 5.80 -10.43
CA ARG A 682 -24.33 5.51 -11.74
C ARG A 682 -25.40 6.54 -12.09
N ASN A 683 -26.26 6.90 -11.13
CA ASN A 683 -27.25 7.97 -11.30
C ASN A 683 -26.63 9.36 -11.48
N TYR A 684 -25.43 9.60 -10.95
CA TYR A 684 -24.68 10.84 -11.20
C TYR A 684 -24.11 10.91 -12.64
N ILE A 685 -23.74 9.77 -13.23
CA ILE A 685 -23.33 9.69 -14.65
C ILE A 685 -24.54 9.80 -15.58
N ASP A 686 -25.56 8.98 -15.36
CA ASP A 686 -26.78 8.95 -16.16
C ASP A 686 -27.99 8.65 -15.27
N VAL A 687 -28.72 9.71 -14.94
CA VAL A 687 -29.94 9.65 -14.13
C VAL A 687 -31.17 9.20 -14.95
N SER A 688 -31.07 9.09 -16.28
CA SER A 688 -32.18 8.63 -17.12
C SER A 688 -32.42 7.11 -16.99
N ASP A 689 -31.39 6.34 -16.64
CA ASP A 689 -31.46 4.89 -16.36
C ASP A 689 -31.62 4.57 -14.85
N ALA A 690 -32.19 5.51 -14.07
CA ALA A 690 -32.27 5.41 -12.61
C ALA A 690 -32.91 4.12 -12.09
N GLN A 691 -33.91 3.59 -12.81
CA GLN A 691 -34.54 2.30 -12.53
C GLN A 691 -33.53 1.15 -12.44
N ASN A 692 -32.65 1.02 -13.43
CA ASN A 692 -31.70 -0.09 -13.52
C ASN A 692 -30.48 0.15 -12.62
N ASN A 693 -29.99 1.38 -12.55
CA ASN A 693 -28.87 1.79 -11.71
C ASN A 693 -29.05 1.44 -10.22
N LEU A 694 -30.28 1.63 -9.70
CA LEU A 694 -30.65 1.26 -8.33
C LEU A 694 -30.65 -0.26 -8.10
N ILE A 695 -31.21 -1.05 -9.02
CA ILE A 695 -31.42 -2.50 -8.79
C ILE A 695 -30.22 -3.37 -9.17
N ARG A 696 -29.29 -2.86 -10.00
CA ARG A 696 -28.18 -3.61 -10.61
C ARG A 696 -27.30 -4.40 -9.65
N ASP A 697 -27.20 -4.00 -8.38
CA ASP A 697 -26.42 -4.68 -7.35
C ASP A 697 -27.26 -5.60 -6.42
N THR A 698 -28.59 -5.58 -6.56
CA THR A 698 -29.53 -6.18 -5.59
C THR A 698 -30.01 -7.59 -5.95
N GLY A 699 -29.87 -7.98 -7.22
CA GLY A 699 -30.49 -9.19 -7.77
C GLY A 699 -32.02 -9.14 -7.89
N LEU A 700 -32.65 -7.98 -7.67
CA LEU A 700 -34.10 -7.79 -7.75
C LEU A 700 -34.52 -7.22 -9.12
N SER A 701 -35.78 -7.45 -9.48
CA SER A 701 -36.48 -6.63 -10.46
C SER A 701 -36.91 -5.29 -9.84
N LEU A 702 -37.15 -4.26 -10.67
CA LEU A 702 -37.61 -2.94 -10.21
C LEU A 702 -38.83 -3.02 -9.28
N ASN A 703 -39.83 -3.83 -9.64
CA ASN A 703 -41.03 -3.99 -8.82
C ASN A 703 -40.71 -4.62 -7.45
N ALA A 704 -39.85 -5.65 -7.40
CA ALA A 704 -39.46 -6.28 -6.14
C ALA A 704 -38.56 -5.37 -5.28
N PHE A 705 -37.74 -4.52 -5.91
CA PHE A 705 -36.98 -3.48 -5.23
C PHE A 705 -37.89 -2.44 -4.60
N LEU A 706 -38.78 -1.82 -5.39
CA LEU A 706 -39.71 -0.78 -4.92
C LEU A 706 -40.67 -1.31 -3.85
N GLU A 707 -41.14 -2.56 -3.96
CA GLU A 707 -41.97 -3.18 -2.93
C GLU A 707 -41.22 -3.33 -1.60
N LYS A 708 -39.96 -3.82 -1.64
CA LYS A 708 -39.14 -3.98 -0.43
C LYS A 708 -38.72 -2.64 0.16
N TRP A 709 -38.35 -1.66 -0.66
CA TRP A 709 -38.04 -0.29 -0.28
C TRP A 709 -39.24 0.38 0.40
N SER A 710 -40.40 0.41 -0.26
CA SER A 710 -41.63 0.98 0.28
C SER A 710 -42.01 0.33 1.61
N ALA A 711 -42.03 -1.01 1.66
CA ALA A 711 -42.31 -1.74 2.89
C ALA A 711 -41.26 -1.50 3.98
N TRP A 712 -39.98 -1.27 3.64
CA TRP A 712 -38.92 -0.98 4.61
C TRP A 712 -39.03 0.44 5.18
N VAL A 713 -39.18 1.46 4.33
CA VAL A 713 -39.44 2.85 4.75
C VAL A 713 -40.67 2.91 5.66
N LEU A 714 -41.77 2.27 5.27
CA LEU A 714 -43.02 2.26 6.06
C LEU A 714 -42.94 1.41 7.36
N ARG A 715 -41.97 0.50 7.50
CA ARG A 715 -41.74 -0.27 8.73
C ARG A 715 -40.83 0.42 9.74
N ALA A 716 -40.19 1.54 9.40
CA ALA A 716 -39.30 2.28 10.30
C ALA A 716 -39.99 2.82 11.58
N GLU A 717 -41.34 2.73 11.65
CA GLU A 717 -42.15 3.11 12.81
C GLU A 717 -41.91 2.20 14.04
N SER A 718 -41.53 0.94 13.85
CA SER A 718 -41.51 -0.07 14.93
C SER A 718 -40.24 -0.08 15.82
N ALA A 719 -39.24 0.74 15.51
CA ALA A 719 -38.08 0.94 16.38
C ALA A 719 -38.39 2.00 17.45
N SER A 720 -38.64 1.59 18.70
CA SER A 720 -38.97 2.54 19.78
C SER A 720 -37.81 3.50 20.05
N PRO A 721 -38.06 4.82 20.20
CA PRO A 721 -37.09 5.72 20.78
C PRO A 721 -36.78 5.29 22.22
N ALA A 722 -35.51 5.30 22.60
CA ALA A 722 -35.11 5.20 24.00
C ALA A 722 -35.33 6.58 24.66
N SER A 723 -36.46 6.74 25.36
CA SER A 723 -36.75 7.82 26.32
C SER A 723 -36.29 9.24 25.93
N GLY A 724 -37.09 9.90 25.08
CA GLY A 724 -37.34 11.36 25.07
C GLY A 724 -36.18 12.35 25.23
N ASN A 725 -35.79 12.98 24.13
CA ASN A 725 -35.25 14.35 24.15
C ASN A 725 -35.56 15.10 22.85
N ALA A 726 -36.05 16.34 22.99
CA ALA A 726 -36.36 17.37 21.98
C ALA A 726 -36.93 16.95 20.60
N VAL A 727 -38.16 17.41 20.31
CA VAL A 727 -38.59 17.67 18.93
C VAL A 727 -37.86 18.93 18.44
N PRO A 728 -37.18 18.93 17.26
CA PRO A 728 -36.58 20.13 16.69
C PRO A 728 -37.61 21.23 16.40
N ARG A 729 -37.18 22.49 16.37
CA ARG A 729 -38.08 23.62 16.06
C ARG A 729 -38.55 23.59 14.60
N THR A 730 -39.63 24.33 14.34
CA THR A 730 -40.47 24.20 13.14
C THR A 730 -40.32 25.40 12.18
N ASP A 731 -39.21 26.11 12.25
CA ASP A 731 -39.04 27.47 11.69
C ASP A 731 -37.89 27.61 10.66
N ASN A 732 -37.06 26.59 10.44
CA ASN A 732 -36.17 26.51 9.28
C ASN A 732 -35.68 25.08 9.01
N ASN A 733 -36.17 24.42 7.96
CA ASN A 733 -35.76 23.07 7.56
C ASN A 733 -35.10 22.99 6.16
N GLY A 734 -34.95 24.13 5.48
CA GLY A 734 -34.66 24.30 4.05
C GLY A 734 -33.81 23.21 3.40
N PHE A 735 -34.50 22.24 2.81
CA PHE A 735 -33.92 21.15 2.02
C PHE A 735 -33.78 21.58 0.55
N ASP A 736 -32.66 21.28 -0.10
CA ASP A 736 -32.49 21.27 -1.56
C ASP A 736 -31.50 20.14 -1.96
N TYR A 737 -31.36 19.82 -3.26
CA TYR A 737 -30.08 19.88 -4.01
C TYR A 737 -30.05 19.23 -5.40
N MET A 738 -29.15 19.75 -6.22
CA MET A 738 -28.84 19.27 -7.56
C MET A 738 -28.04 17.95 -7.60
N VAL A 739 -28.60 16.82 -7.14
CA VAL A 739 -28.12 15.50 -7.59
C VAL A 739 -28.53 15.22 -9.06
N LEU A 740 -29.43 16.06 -9.62
CA LEU A 740 -30.13 15.80 -10.88
C LEU A 740 -29.84 16.81 -12.02
N TYR A 741 -28.99 17.83 -11.80
CA TYR A 741 -28.89 19.00 -12.70
C TYR A 741 -27.49 19.32 -13.24
N THR A 742 -26.42 18.87 -12.58
CA THR A 742 -25.02 19.16 -12.89
C THR A 742 -24.40 18.18 -13.89
N ASN A 743 -24.96 18.14 -15.11
CA ASN A 743 -24.16 17.78 -16.29
C ASN A 743 -23.19 18.95 -16.58
N PRO A 744 -21.85 18.79 -16.46
CA PRO A 744 -20.87 19.83 -16.74
C PRO A 744 -20.68 20.00 -18.26
N GLY A 745 -21.71 20.48 -18.96
CA GLY A 745 -21.65 20.64 -20.41
C GLY A 745 -22.99 20.52 -21.10
N ASN A 746 -23.93 21.43 -20.81
CA ASN A 746 -25.17 21.55 -21.58
C ASN A 746 -24.93 22.23 -22.94
N GLY A 747 -24.11 21.59 -23.79
CA GLY A 747 -23.84 22.00 -25.17
C GLY A 747 -24.33 21.01 -26.24
N ALA A 748 -24.38 19.71 -25.93
CA ALA A 748 -24.65 18.66 -26.93
C ALA A 748 -25.47 17.46 -26.38
N THR A 749 -26.55 17.72 -25.65
CA THR A 749 -27.50 16.66 -25.24
C THR A 749 -28.45 16.33 -26.41
N GLY A 750 -28.07 15.40 -27.28
CA GLY A 750 -28.88 15.03 -28.45
C GLY A 750 -28.59 13.67 -29.11
N GLN A 751 -27.36 13.15 -29.05
CA GLN A 751 -26.99 11.84 -29.61
C GLN A 751 -25.91 11.17 -28.75
N TYR A 752 -26.27 10.21 -27.89
CA TYR A 752 -25.27 9.35 -27.22
C TYR A 752 -25.68 7.89 -27.04
N PHE A 753 -26.99 7.56 -26.92
CA PHE A 753 -27.46 6.18 -26.77
C PHE A 753 -28.75 5.85 -27.55
N GLU A 754 -28.82 6.24 -28.83
CA GLU A 754 -29.30 5.33 -29.89
C GLU A 754 -29.02 5.92 -31.28
N GLN A 755 -28.89 5.02 -32.27
CA GLN A 755 -28.30 5.25 -33.59
C GLN A 755 -26.83 5.70 -33.59
N GLY A 756 -26.12 5.20 -34.58
CA GLY A 756 -24.94 5.84 -35.15
C GLY A 756 -24.88 5.49 -36.64
N PRO A 757 -24.13 6.23 -37.46
CA PRO A 757 -23.29 7.39 -37.10
C PRO A 757 -23.90 8.73 -37.57
N GLU A 758 -23.41 9.86 -37.03
CA GLU A 758 -23.11 11.06 -37.82
C GLU A 758 -22.17 12.01 -37.06
N ASP A 759 -21.05 12.36 -37.69
CA ASP A 759 -20.16 13.51 -37.50
C ASP A 759 -19.79 14.00 -36.07
N GLY A 760 -19.34 13.07 -35.23
CA GLY A 760 -18.25 13.32 -34.28
C GLY A 760 -16.95 12.71 -34.80
N ASP A 761 -15.91 13.52 -35.03
CA ASP A 761 -14.66 13.15 -35.75
C ASP A 761 -14.08 11.78 -35.33
N THR A 762 -14.34 10.75 -36.15
CA THR A 762 -13.78 9.41 -35.95
C THR A 762 -12.36 9.39 -36.49
N ILE A 763 -11.40 9.84 -35.69
CA ILE A 763 -10.00 10.04 -36.12
C ILE A 763 -9.31 8.70 -36.46
N THR A 764 -9.26 8.36 -37.74
CA THR A 764 -8.66 7.13 -38.28
C THR A 764 -7.14 7.25 -38.54
N ASN A 765 -6.40 7.95 -37.68
CA ASN A 765 -4.93 8.05 -37.76
C ASN A 765 -4.19 6.91 -37.03
N GLY A 766 -4.86 5.81 -36.73
CA GLY A 766 -4.28 4.68 -36.00
C GLY A 766 -5.03 3.37 -36.22
N THR A 767 -4.59 2.31 -35.55
CA THR A 767 -5.08 0.92 -35.75
C THR A 767 -6.52 0.69 -35.27
N VAL A 768 -7.03 1.51 -34.34
CA VAL A 768 -8.40 1.43 -33.79
C VAL A 768 -9.19 2.68 -34.10
N ARG A 769 -10.50 2.54 -34.32
CA ARG A 769 -11.42 3.69 -34.27
C ARG A 769 -11.77 3.99 -32.81
N TYR A 770 -12.02 5.26 -32.53
CA TYR A 770 -12.46 5.75 -31.23
C TYR A 770 -13.35 6.98 -31.45
N SER A 771 -14.36 7.15 -30.59
CA SER A 771 -15.08 8.42 -30.47
C SER A 771 -14.24 9.35 -29.60
N LEU A 772 -13.99 10.57 -30.06
CA LEU A 772 -13.17 11.55 -29.36
C LEU A 772 -14.03 12.74 -28.93
N ASN A 773 -13.97 13.09 -27.64
CA ASN A 773 -14.47 14.36 -27.12
C ASN A 773 -13.29 15.09 -26.48
N LEU A 774 -12.90 16.24 -27.02
CA LEU A 774 -11.89 17.11 -26.42
C LEU A 774 -12.51 18.48 -26.16
N THR A 775 -12.46 18.89 -24.90
CA THR A 775 -12.89 20.22 -24.45
C THR A 775 -11.72 21.19 -24.28
N SER A 776 -10.49 20.67 -24.25
CA SER A 776 -9.26 21.46 -24.19
C SER A 776 -8.72 21.87 -25.57
N PRO A 777 -8.73 23.16 -25.95
CA PRO A 777 -8.20 23.64 -27.22
C PRO A 777 -6.65 23.66 -27.29
N ASP A 778 -5.97 23.28 -26.20
CA ASP A 778 -4.52 23.09 -26.14
C ASP A 778 -4.08 21.63 -26.34
N LEU A 779 -5.02 20.68 -26.40
CA LEU A 779 -4.76 19.25 -26.57
C LEU A 779 -5.29 18.77 -27.93
N LYS A 780 -4.49 17.94 -28.60
CA LYS A 780 -4.87 17.19 -29.80
C LYS A 780 -4.40 15.75 -29.68
N ILE A 781 -5.33 14.80 -29.67
CA ILE A 781 -4.99 13.38 -29.85
C ILE A 781 -4.78 13.15 -31.34
N VAL A 782 -3.53 12.90 -31.73
CA VAL A 782 -3.11 12.69 -33.12
C VAL A 782 -3.46 11.28 -33.58
N SER A 783 -3.30 10.28 -32.72
CA SER A 783 -3.77 8.91 -32.96
C SER A 783 -3.85 8.08 -31.69
N LEU A 784 -4.65 7.02 -31.74
CA LEU A 784 -4.65 5.93 -30.78
C LEU A 784 -4.44 4.60 -31.53
N ASN A 785 -3.44 3.85 -31.12
CA ASN A 785 -3.08 2.57 -31.72
C ASN A 785 -3.13 1.48 -30.65
N LEU A 786 -3.71 0.33 -30.97
CA LEU A 786 -3.67 -0.86 -30.13
C LEU A 786 -2.76 -1.89 -30.78
N TYR A 787 -1.85 -2.45 -30.01
CA TYR A 787 -0.99 -3.55 -30.41
C TYR A 787 -1.22 -4.73 -29.47
N LYS A 788 -1.56 -5.90 -30.00
CA LYS A 788 -1.42 -7.15 -29.25
C LYS A 788 0.07 -7.37 -28.93
N THR A 789 0.40 -7.63 -27.67
CA THR A 789 1.76 -7.99 -27.25
C THR A 789 1.79 -9.46 -26.85
N LYS A 790 2.98 -10.03 -26.68
CA LYS A 790 3.14 -11.45 -26.31
C LYS A 790 2.36 -11.82 -25.03
N ASP A 791 2.36 -10.91 -24.05
CA ASP A 791 1.86 -11.13 -22.69
C ASP A 791 0.68 -10.21 -22.34
N GLY A 792 0.01 -9.61 -23.34
CA GLY A 792 -1.08 -8.65 -23.14
C GLY A 792 -1.38 -7.78 -24.37
N ALA A 793 -1.57 -6.47 -24.15
CA ALA A 793 -1.75 -5.50 -25.22
C ALA A 793 -1.28 -4.09 -24.81
N ARG A 794 -0.83 -3.30 -25.78
CA ARG A 794 -0.28 -1.96 -25.58
C ARG A 794 -1.08 -0.95 -26.39
N PHE A 795 -1.61 0.07 -25.71
CA PHE A 795 -2.05 1.29 -26.37
C PHE A 795 -0.89 2.26 -26.54
N GLU A 796 -0.81 2.90 -27.70
CA GLU A 796 0.11 4.00 -28.00
C GLU A 796 -0.70 5.20 -28.49
N ILE A 797 -0.58 6.32 -27.76
CA ILE A 797 -1.38 7.52 -27.93
C ILE A 797 -0.45 8.62 -28.42
N ALA A 798 -0.49 8.95 -29.71
CA ALA A 798 0.26 10.10 -30.22
C ALA A 798 -0.54 11.37 -29.96
N TYR A 799 0.14 12.43 -29.51
CA TYR A 799 -0.51 13.67 -29.10
C TYR A 799 0.32 14.92 -29.43
N GLU A 800 -0.37 16.06 -29.41
CA GLU A 800 0.20 17.40 -29.27
C GLU A 800 -0.54 18.08 -28.11
N SER A 801 0.19 18.61 -27.12
CA SER A 801 -0.38 19.28 -25.95
C SER A 801 0.46 20.49 -25.56
N LYS A 802 -0.15 21.59 -25.12
CA LYS A 802 0.63 22.75 -24.60
C LYS A 802 1.02 22.60 -23.13
N ILE A 803 0.43 21.64 -22.41
CA ILE A 803 0.67 21.39 -20.99
C ILE A 803 0.90 19.89 -20.69
N ASN A 804 1.44 19.59 -19.52
CA ASN A 804 1.55 18.20 -19.04
C ASN A 804 0.19 17.71 -18.53
N ARG A 805 -0.21 16.49 -18.88
CA ARG A 805 -1.49 15.86 -18.52
C ARG A 805 -1.27 14.42 -18.10
N PHE A 806 -2.09 13.89 -17.19
CA PHE A 806 -2.14 12.45 -16.93
C PHE A 806 -2.86 11.73 -18.08
N VAL A 807 -2.73 10.41 -18.13
CA VAL A 807 -3.63 9.53 -18.90
C VAL A 807 -4.24 8.51 -17.96
N SER A 808 -5.56 8.33 -17.99
CA SER A 808 -6.21 7.15 -17.42
C SER A 808 -6.88 6.31 -18.51
N LEU A 809 -7.07 5.03 -18.24
CA LEU A 809 -7.88 4.08 -19.03
C LEU A 809 -8.72 3.27 -18.05
N PHE A 810 -10.04 3.28 -18.23
CA PHE A 810 -10.97 2.68 -17.28
C PHE A 810 -12.26 2.14 -17.93
N ASN A 811 -12.97 1.28 -17.21
CA ASN A 811 -14.34 0.87 -17.54
C ASN A 811 -15.36 1.68 -16.72
N PRO A 812 -15.92 2.79 -17.21
CA PRO A 812 -17.06 3.40 -16.53
C PRO A 812 -18.28 2.46 -16.56
N PRO A 813 -19.18 2.54 -15.57
CA PRO A 813 -19.05 3.35 -14.36
C PRO A 813 -18.08 2.71 -13.34
N ASP A 814 -18.02 1.38 -13.26
CA ASP A 814 -17.56 0.71 -12.04
C ASP A 814 -16.03 0.72 -11.80
N GLY A 815 -15.21 0.96 -12.84
CA GLY A 815 -13.75 1.21 -12.72
C GLY A 815 -12.92 0.09 -12.06
N ASP A 816 -13.49 -1.10 -11.94
CA ASP A 816 -13.07 -2.20 -11.08
C ASP A 816 -12.40 -3.35 -11.82
N LYS A 817 -12.89 -3.66 -13.03
CA LYS A 817 -12.37 -4.70 -13.94
C LYS A 817 -11.16 -4.24 -14.73
N LEU A 818 -11.07 -2.96 -15.05
CA LEU A 818 -10.00 -2.36 -15.82
C LEU A 818 -9.77 -0.93 -15.32
N MET A 819 -8.63 -0.72 -14.67
CA MET A 819 -8.17 0.61 -14.24
C MET A 819 -6.68 0.77 -14.52
N ARG A 820 -6.34 1.90 -15.13
CA ARG A 820 -4.98 2.40 -15.33
C ARG A 820 -4.96 3.90 -15.14
N PHE A 821 -3.94 4.38 -14.43
CA PHE A 821 -3.61 5.78 -14.31
C PHE A 821 -2.10 5.93 -14.52
N GLN A 822 -1.71 6.95 -15.28
CA GLN A 822 -0.32 7.32 -15.52
C GLN A 822 -0.20 8.84 -15.36
N GLU A 823 0.39 9.28 -14.24
CA GLU A 823 0.67 10.69 -14.02
C GLU A 823 1.63 11.22 -15.08
N LYS A 824 1.39 12.43 -15.60
CA LYS A 824 2.27 13.12 -16.58
C LYS A 824 2.60 12.34 -17.87
N ALA A 825 1.78 11.34 -18.25
CA ALA A 825 2.00 10.55 -19.47
C ALA A 825 1.92 11.36 -20.78
N ILE A 826 1.22 12.50 -20.75
CA ILE A 826 1.28 13.55 -21.76
C ILE A 826 2.18 14.67 -21.23
N VAL A 827 3.16 15.09 -22.02
CA VAL A 827 4.11 16.17 -21.72
C VAL A 827 3.95 17.28 -22.74
N ALA A 828 4.16 18.53 -22.35
CA ALA A 828 4.05 19.69 -23.25
C ALA A 828 4.96 19.55 -24.48
N GLY A 829 4.38 19.72 -25.67
CA GLY A 829 5.00 19.46 -26.97
C GLY A 829 4.25 18.39 -27.77
N LYS A 830 4.94 17.79 -28.75
CA LYS A 830 4.49 16.62 -29.51
C LYS A 830 5.11 15.37 -28.92
N GLY A 831 4.32 14.33 -28.69
CA GLY A 831 4.80 13.13 -28.00
C GLY A 831 3.95 11.89 -28.20
N LYS A 832 4.30 10.83 -27.48
CA LYS A 832 3.60 9.55 -27.45
C LYS A 832 3.48 9.04 -26.00
N ALA A 833 2.27 8.77 -25.56
CA ALA A 833 1.99 8.08 -24.30
C ALA A 833 1.77 6.58 -24.57
N THR A 834 2.02 5.71 -23.58
CA THR A 834 1.80 4.25 -23.76
C THR A 834 1.16 3.61 -22.53
N VAL A 835 -0.07 3.11 -22.69
CA VAL A 835 -0.79 2.37 -21.65
C VAL A 835 -0.68 0.88 -21.92
N GLN A 836 0.04 0.16 -21.05
CA GLN A 836 0.24 -1.29 -21.15
C GLN A 836 -0.80 -2.04 -20.29
N LEU A 837 -1.45 -3.00 -20.92
CA LEU A 837 -2.30 -4.02 -20.31
C LEU A 837 -1.59 -5.38 -20.34
N ASN A 838 -1.80 -6.18 -19.29
CA ASN A 838 -1.39 -7.58 -19.25
C ASN A 838 -2.47 -8.50 -19.85
N GLY A 839 -2.20 -9.80 -19.96
CA GLY A 839 -3.11 -10.78 -20.59
C GLY A 839 -4.49 -10.92 -19.91
N SER A 840 -4.58 -10.67 -18.61
CA SER A 840 -5.81 -10.80 -17.83
C SER A 840 -6.64 -9.51 -17.78
N GLU A 841 -6.00 -8.34 -17.79
CA GLU A 841 -6.64 -7.05 -18.11
C GLU A 841 -7.14 -7.02 -19.55
N VAL A 842 -6.40 -7.65 -20.48
CA VAL A 842 -6.88 -7.91 -21.84
C VAL A 842 -8.07 -8.86 -21.84
N LYS A 843 -8.17 -9.83 -20.92
CA LYS A 843 -9.36 -10.67 -20.75
C LYS A 843 -10.53 -9.87 -20.20
N ALA A 844 -10.34 -9.09 -19.15
CA ALA A 844 -11.35 -8.20 -18.58
C ALA A 844 -11.85 -7.18 -19.63
N MET A 845 -10.94 -6.60 -20.41
CA MET A 845 -11.25 -5.71 -21.54
C MET A 845 -12.11 -6.39 -22.60
N ARG A 846 -11.81 -7.63 -23.00
CA ARG A 846 -12.65 -8.40 -23.94
C ARG A 846 -14.09 -8.63 -23.43
N GLU A 847 -14.28 -8.66 -22.10
CA GLU A 847 -15.57 -8.86 -21.43
C GLU A 847 -16.34 -7.54 -21.16
N LEU A 848 -15.77 -6.38 -21.53
CA LEU A 848 -16.40 -5.07 -21.33
C LEU A 848 -17.07 -4.56 -22.62
N PRO A 849 -18.16 -3.77 -22.54
CA PRO A 849 -18.85 -3.26 -23.73
C PRO A 849 -18.05 -2.15 -24.43
N PHE A 850 -17.29 -1.37 -23.67
CA PHE A 850 -16.39 -0.31 -24.15
C PHE A 850 -15.35 0.01 -23.06
N VAL A 851 -14.34 0.81 -23.40
CA VAL A 851 -13.38 1.40 -22.45
C VAL A 851 -13.16 2.88 -22.76
N THR A 852 -12.80 3.65 -21.74
CA THR A 852 -12.62 5.11 -21.85
C THR A 852 -11.21 5.51 -21.44
N PHE A 853 -10.53 6.27 -22.28
CA PHE A 853 -9.35 7.05 -21.92
C PHE A 853 -9.74 8.45 -21.45
N ARG A 854 -9.02 9.02 -20.48
CA ARG A 854 -9.06 10.45 -20.11
C ARG A 854 -7.67 11.08 -20.25
N PHE A 855 -7.60 12.31 -20.72
CA PHE A 855 -6.35 13.01 -21.08
C PHE A 855 -6.08 14.28 -20.24
N GLY A 856 -6.06 14.12 -18.92
CA GLY A 856 -5.84 15.22 -17.98
C GLY A 856 -7.11 15.73 -17.31
N GLU A 857 -7.00 16.87 -16.63
CA GLU A 857 -8.13 17.57 -16.03
C GLU A 857 -9.02 18.17 -17.12
N GLY A 858 -10.34 18.12 -16.93
CA GLY A 858 -11.33 18.48 -17.96
C GLY A 858 -11.97 17.26 -18.64
N ASP A 859 -12.86 17.49 -19.58
CA ASP A 859 -13.67 16.46 -20.23
C ASP A 859 -13.06 16.02 -21.56
N ASP A 860 -11.76 15.70 -21.50
CA ASP A 860 -10.95 15.22 -22.62
C ASP A 860 -10.90 13.69 -22.60
N PHE A 861 -11.73 13.04 -23.42
CA PHE A 861 -11.95 11.60 -23.43
C PHE A 861 -11.85 10.97 -24.83
N ALA A 862 -11.37 9.73 -24.91
CA ALA A 862 -11.56 8.86 -26.07
C ALA A 862 -12.23 7.54 -25.65
N VAL A 863 -13.33 7.19 -26.32
CA VAL A 863 -14.13 5.99 -26.02
C VAL A 863 -13.96 4.96 -27.14
N LEU A 864 -13.68 3.71 -26.77
CA LEU A 864 -13.46 2.60 -27.69
C LEU A 864 -14.48 1.50 -27.40
N SER A 865 -15.29 1.14 -28.40
CA SER A 865 -16.23 0.03 -28.29
C SER A 865 -15.51 -1.33 -28.37
N ASN A 866 -16.13 -2.37 -27.80
CA ASN A 866 -15.62 -3.74 -27.84
C ASN A 866 -15.27 -4.20 -29.27
N ALA A 867 -16.13 -3.88 -30.23
CA ALA A 867 -15.95 -4.23 -31.63
C ALA A 867 -14.66 -3.69 -32.26
N GLU A 868 -14.12 -2.56 -31.79
CA GLU A 868 -12.88 -1.99 -32.35
C GLU A 868 -11.63 -2.65 -31.79
N TYR A 869 -11.52 -2.83 -30.47
CA TYR A 869 -10.35 -3.50 -29.90
C TYR A 869 -10.36 -5.01 -30.11
N MET A 870 -11.52 -5.66 -30.23
CA MET A 870 -11.60 -7.09 -30.53
C MET A 870 -10.96 -7.46 -31.88
N LYS A 871 -11.02 -6.60 -32.89
CA LYS A 871 -10.38 -6.83 -34.22
C LYS A 871 -8.89 -7.18 -34.11
N ILE A 872 -8.19 -6.58 -33.14
CA ILE A 872 -6.74 -6.69 -32.94
C ILE A 872 -6.40 -7.72 -31.86
N LEU A 873 -7.33 -7.98 -30.94
CA LEU A 873 -7.12 -8.90 -29.83
C LEU A 873 -7.59 -10.34 -30.12
N GLN A 874 -8.48 -10.54 -31.11
CA GLN A 874 -8.91 -11.86 -31.59
C GLN A 874 -7.98 -12.46 -32.66
N GLN A 875 -7.31 -11.61 -33.44
CA GLN A 875 -6.02 -11.94 -34.08
C GLN A 875 -4.98 -12.19 -32.99
#